data_AF-S7WME3-F1
#
_entry.id   AF-S7WME3-F1
#
_cell.length_a   1.000
_cell.length_b   1.000
_cell.length_c   1.000
_cell.angle_alpha   90.00
_cell.angle_beta   90.00
_cell.angle_gamma   90.00
#
_symmetry.space_group_name_H-M   'P 1'
#
loop_
_entity.id
_entity.type
_entity.pdbx_description
1 polymer ?
#
loop_
_entity_poly.entity_id
_entity_poly.type
_entity_poly.pdbx_seq_one_letter_code
_entity_poly.pdbx_strand_id
1 'polypeptide(L)'
;MSENHEVDKVLASLVKPSDLALAKAWKKGNQGMSDADIVKGFISMGDEKTSKGIPDNKGKSGAKGPTEKELKELQRLVIAISPHPERVNFIMNLTSDKQFKQSSSILDPQSLEKAKTIAKAIPAMAKALEIGQQKDVYALLKLMQKEALRQLTFELLQDDGLAEQVAIEKERADNMRIAQLTKKDYINSLELVSQTKELKNPTRTELQTHLVQLKTYLENWQLIKEKQPEALTAYWSQTGFAGNLKGTMDKLELEILARDRHEEEYARAVLNIEQAVRSVGNYHKELTESTSAELQAILTGLKGGYIAPSPGGDPITNPSTVPTGRNLFSIDAEKTPSPEAWNLGVGLAKTLLEAHQEKHGKFPQKVSFTLWSGDFIDTEGAMVAQIFYLLGVEPVRDPFKRVVDIRLIPLEELGRPRIDIIVQTSGQFRDLAASRMFLINKAVKMAAGAEDSEQNYVKAGVLAAEQVMKEKGMSPKQAREWSTQRVFGGVNGNYGTNIMGMVEQGNGWDDEQQVADTYINNMGAIYDEGENWGAFQKGVFEAALQNTEVVVQPRESNTWGGLSLDHVYEFMGGLSMAVRSVTGNDPDAYFNDFRNPSKAKVQGLKEAIWVEARSTLLNPKYISEYMKGGASSAETFAETFRNTYGWNVMKPADVDDALWNNLHDVYIKDKLELNVQDFFERENPYALQEMTAVMLETIRKGYWNASEEQLESLTSLHTELISEYKAGCSGFVCNNEALQAFITESLSEEATAEYEAALKSVKTPQDIEEGMVMKKETIAERVEEESLDEDRSLIVYGLIGLIFLVFVALIIKRRKQD
;
A
#
# COMPACT_ATOMS: atom_id res chain seq x y z
N MET A 1 2.10 21.61 -36.26
CA MET A 1 1.66 20.20 -36.27
C MET A 1 1.25 19.89 -34.84
N SER A 2 0.02 19.43 -34.59
CA SER A 2 -0.53 19.35 -33.24
C SER A 2 0.25 18.36 -32.39
N GLU A 3 0.48 18.68 -31.12
CA GLU A 3 1.12 17.86 -30.09
C GLU A 3 0.57 16.42 -30.07
N ASN A 4 -0.74 16.25 -30.30
CA ASN A 4 -1.41 14.96 -30.45
C ASN A 4 -0.84 14.05 -31.56
N HIS A 5 -0.29 14.62 -32.63
CA HIS A 5 0.24 13.84 -33.74
C HIS A 5 1.59 13.18 -33.39
N GLU A 6 2.42 13.83 -32.57
CA GLU A 6 3.66 13.23 -32.08
C GLU A 6 3.39 12.20 -30.98
N VAL A 7 2.43 12.46 -30.08
CA VAL A 7 1.97 11.50 -29.07
C VAL A 7 1.47 10.20 -29.72
N ASP A 8 0.64 10.32 -30.77
CA ASP A 8 0.12 9.14 -31.48
C ASP A 8 1.22 8.37 -32.23
N LYS A 9 2.27 9.03 -32.74
CA LYS A 9 3.44 8.36 -33.34
C LYS A 9 4.23 7.56 -32.30
N VAL A 10 4.51 8.16 -31.14
CA VAL A 10 5.21 7.46 -30.04
C VAL A 10 4.38 6.27 -29.57
N LEU A 11 3.08 6.45 -29.35
CA LEU A 11 2.20 5.37 -28.93
C LEU A 11 2.18 4.21 -29.95
N ALA A 12 2.09 4.52 -31.25
CA ALA A 12 2.12 3.53 -32.31
C ALA A 12 3.46 2.77 -32.43
N SER A 13 4.56 3.35 -31.92
CA SER A 13 5.86 2.68 -31.85
C SER A 13 5.98 1.69 -30.68
N LEU A 14 5.17 1.87 -29.63
CA LEU A 14 5.22 1.07 -28.40
C LEU A 14 4.12 -0.01 -28.36
N VAL A 15 2.94 0.30 -28.89
CA VAL A 15 1.75 -0.56 -28.83
C VAL A 15 1.12 -0.66 -30.20
N LYS A 16 0.81 -1.87 -30.65
CA LYS A 16 0.09 -2.08 -31.91
C LYS A 16 -1.36 -1.57 -31.76
N PRO A 17 -1.94 -0.92 -32.78
CA PRO A 17 -3.34 -0.46 -32.74
C PRO A 17 -4.34 -1.59 -32.44
N SER A 18 -4.05 -2.83 -32.87
CA SER A 18 -4.85 -4.02 -32.57
C SER A 18 -4.93 -4.31 -31.08
N ASP A 19 -3.78 -4.22 -30.40
CA ASP A 19 -3.62 -4.56 -28.99
C ASP A 19 -4.34 -3.53 -28.13
N LEU A 20 -4.24 -2.26 -28.53
CA LEU A 20 -4.98 -1.17 -27.91
C LEU A 20 -6.50 -1.32 -28.05
N ALA A 21 -6.97 -1.73 -29.23
CA ALA A 21 -8.40 -1.98 -29.46
C ALA A 21 -8.90 -3.17 -28.60
N LEU A 22 -8.11 -4.24 -28.51
CA LEU A 22 -8.40 -5.39 -27.65
C LEU A 22 -8.50 -4.98 -26.18
N ALA A 23 -7.51 -4.25 -25.67
CA ALA A 23 -7.48 -3.80 -24.29
C ALA A 23 -8.65 -2.86 -23.94
N LYS A 24 -9.02 -1.95 -24.85
CA LYS A 24 -10.20 -1.07 -24.68
C LYS A 24 -11.51 -1.87 -24.69
N ALA A 25 -11.62 -2.87 -25.55
CA ALA A 25 -12.77 -3.77 -25.58
C ALA A 25 -12.88 -4.57 -24.27
N TRP A 26 -11.76 -5.10 -23.79
CA TRP A 26 -11.68 -5.80 -22.50
C TRP A 26 -12.11 -4.88 -21.34
N LYS A 27 -11.57 -3.64 -21.24
CA LYS A 27 -11.96 -2.67 -20.20
C LYS A 27 -13.45 -2.34 -20.24
N LYS A 28 -14.03 -2.20 -21.44
CA LYS A 28 -15.47 -1.94 -21.61
C LYS A 28 -16.32 -3.16 -21.22
N GLY A 29 -15.85 -4.37 -21.52
CA GLY A 29 -16.53 -5.62 -21.18
C GLY A 29 -16.46 -5.97 -19.68
N ASN A 30 -15.40 -5.51 -19.00
CA ASN A 30 -15.10 -5.83 -17.60
C ASN A 30 -15.21 -4.62 -16.66
N GLN A 31 -15.91 -3.55 -17.07
CA GLN A 31 -16.22 -2.43 -16.18
C GLN A 31 -17.19 -2.91 -15.09
N GLY A 32 -16.66 -3.13 -13.88
CA GLY A 32 -17.46 -3.40 -12.68
C GLY A 32 -18.33 -2.21 -12.27
N MET A 33 -19.24 -2.42 -11.31
CA MET A 33 -20.01 -1.33 -10.71
C MET A 33 -19.09 -0.38 -9.94
N SER A 34 -19.25 0.93 -10.12
CA SER A 34 -18.53 1.91 -9.31
C SER A 34 -19.09 1.95 -7.88
N ASP A 35 -18.31 2.47 -6.92
CA ASP A 35 -18.80 2.72 -5.55
C ASP A 35 -20.09 3.55 -5.58
N ALA A 36 -20.21 4.49 -6.52
CA ALA A 36 -21.42 5.28 -6.72
C ALA A 36 -22.62 4.44 -7.24
N ASP A 37 -22.38 3.42 -8.07
CA ASP A 37 -23.42 2.51 -8.54
C ASP A 37 -23.89 1.57 -7.41
N ILE A 38 -22.97 1.12 -6.57
CA ILE A 38 -23.27 0.32 -5.38
C ILE A 38 -24.08 1.17 -4.39
N VAL A 39 -23.62 2.39 -4.08
CA VAL A 39 -24.30 3.33 -3.19
C VAL A 39 -25.67 3.74 -3.76
N LYS A 40 -25.82 4.01 -5.06
CA LYS A 40 -27.13 4.22 -5.69
C LYS A 40 -28.04 3.01 -5.54
N GLY A 41 -27.48 1.80 -5.64
CA GLY A 41 -28.19 0.55 -5.33
C GLY A 41 -28.73 0.56 -3.89
N PHE A 42 -27.89 0.86 -2.90
CA PHE A 42 -28.30 0.95 -1.50
C PHE A 42 -29.29 2.10 -1.21
N ILE A 43 -29.08 3.28 -1.78
CA ILE A 43 -30.00 4.43 -1.66
C ILE A 43 -31.36 4.10 -2.29
N SER A 44 -31.38 3.38 -3.42
CA SER A 44 -32.62 2.91 -4.03
C SER A 44 -33.39 1.88 -3.19
N MET A 45 -32.75 1.25 -2.20
CA MET A 45 -33.41 0.43 -1.17
C MET A 45 -33.93 1.25 0.01
N GLY A 46 -33.31 2.39 0.32
CA GLY A 46 -33.74 3.31 1.38
C GLY A 46 -34.90 4.23 0.96
N ASP A 47 -35.03 4.50 -0.34
CA ASP A 47 -36.19 5.17 -0.92
C ASP A 47 -37.36 4.18 -1.11
N GLU A 48 -37.97 3.74 0.00
CA GLU A 48 -39.40 3.40 0.00
C GLU A 48 -40.24 4.69 -0.24
N LYS A 49 -40.01 5.38 -1.36
CA LYS A 49 -41.08 6.19 -1.94
C LYS A 49 -42.05 5.21 -2.55
N THR A 50 -43.03 4.83 -1.73
CA THR A 50 -44.40 4.48 -2.14
C THR A 50 -44.59 4.82 -3.60
N SER A 51 -44.45 3.82 -4.48
CA SER A 51 -44.60 4.07 -5.90
C SER A 51 -45.98 4.67 -6.09
N LYS A 52 -46.03 5.75 -6.88
CA LYS A 52 -47.29 6.34 -7.35
C LYS A 52 -48.20 5.19 -7.75
N GLY A 53 -49.36 5.16 -7.11
CA GLY A 53 -50.31 4.06 -7.21
C GLY A 53 -50.43 3.56 -8.64
N ILE A 54 -50.28 2.24 -8.79
CA ILE A 54 -51.01 1.50 -9.81
C ILE A 54 -52.45 2.05 -9.76
N PRO A 55 -53.05 2.47 -10.88
CA PRO A 55 -54.37 3.10 -10.87
C PRO A 55 -55.32 2.24 -10.04
N ASP A 56 -55.78 2.85 -8.95
CA ASP A 56 -56.70 2.29 -7.98
C ASP A 56 -57.97 1.93 -8.77
N ASN A 57 -58.12 0.65 -9.14
CA ASN A 57 -59.33 0.15 -9.79
C ASN A 57 -60.40 -0.03 -8.70
N LYS A 58 -60.74 1.08 -8.04
CA LYS A 58 -61.87 1.16 -7.12
C LYS A 58 -63.11 1.47 -7.93
N GLY A 59 -63.95 0.45 -8.04
CA GLY A 59 -65.34 0.64 -8.44
C GLY A 59 -65.83 -0.35 -9.49
N LYS A 60 -65.92 -1.63 -9.11
CA LYS A 60 -67.10 -2.47 -9.39
C LYS A 60 -66.98 -3.79 -8.61
N SER A 61 -67.73 -3.86 -7.51
CA SER A 61 -68.16 -5.11 -6.89
C SER A 61 -68.86 -5.96 -7.95
N GLY A 62 -68.13 -6.93 -8.46
CA GLY A 62 -68.56 -7.83 -9.52
C GLY A 62 -67.41 -8.72 -9.97
N ALA A 63 -66.62 -9.25 -9.04
CA ALA A 63 -65.64 -10.26 -9.36
C ALA A 63 -66.39 -11.53 -9.77
N LYS A 64 -66.60 -11.72 -11.08
CA LYS A 64 -66.86 -13.04 -11.63
C LYS A 64 -65.72 -13.95 -11.11
N GLY A 65 -66.09 -15.07 -10.49
CA GLY A 65 -65.13 -16.09 -10.08
C GLY A 65 -64.22 -16.50 -11.25
N PRO A 66 -63.10 -17.19 -10.96
CA PRO A 66 -62.18 -17.69 -11.99
C PRO A 66 -62.94 -18.32 -13.16
N THR A 67 -62.65 -17.89 -14.39
CA THR A 67 -63.28 -18.52 -15.55
C THR A 67 -62.76 -19.95 -15.71
N GLU A 68 -63.56 -20.84 -16.30
CA GLU A 68 -63.15 -22.25 -16.52
C GLU A 68 -61.83 -22.35 -17.31
N LYS A 69 -61.58 -21.40 -18.22
CA LYS A 69 -60.33 -21.30 -18.97
C LYS A 69 -59.14 -20.93 -18.09
N GLU A 70 -59.33 -20.06 -17.11
CA GLU A 70 -58.28 -19.65 -16.14
C GLU A 70 -57.98 -20.77 -15.15
N LEU A 71 -59.01 -21.52 -14.72
CA LEU A 71 -58.84 -22.69 -13.85
C LEU A 71 -58.06 -23.81 -14.56
N LYS A 72 -58.40 -24.11 -15.81
CA LYS A 72 -57.66 -25.10 -16.62
C LYS A 72 -56.22 -24.69 -16.88
N GLU A 73 -55.98 -23.41 -17.16
CA GLU A 73 -54.62 -22.89 -17.36
C GLU A 73 -53.81 -22.87 -16.06
N LEU A 74 -54.44 -22.53 -14.93
CA LEU A 74 -53.81 -22.58 -13.62
C LEU A 74 -53.37 -24.02 -13.29
N GLN A 75 -54.29 -24.98 -13.43
CA GLN A 75 -54.00 -26.39 -13.18
C GLN A 75 -52.89 -26.90 -14.10
N ARG A 76 -52.91 -26.53 -15.39
CA ARG A 76 -51.84 -26.85 -16.36
C ARG A 76 -50.48 -26.30 -15.93
N LEU A 77 -50.43 -25.06 -15.47
CA LEU A 77 -49.18 -24.41 -15.05
C LEU A 77 -48.66 -24.97 -13.73
N VAL A 78 -49.54 -25.27 -12.78
CA VAL A 78 -49.18 -25.96 -11.52
C VAL A 78 -48.57 -27.32 -11.85
N ILE A 79 -49.23 -28.14 -12.67
CA ILE A 79 -48.68 -29.44 -13.11
C ILE A 79 -47.33 -29.28 -13.81
N ALA A 80 -47.15 -28.24 -14.64
CA ALA A 80 -45.89 -27.99 -15.35
C ALA A 80 -44.72 -27.58 -14.43
N ILE A 81 -44.99 -26.91 -13.31
CA ILE A 81 -43.94 -26.51 -12.36
C ILE A 81 -43.70 -27.53 -11.25
N SER A 82 -44.70 -28.35 -10.90
CA SER A 82 -44.62 -29.31 -9.78
C SER A 82 -43.47 -30.32 -9.84
N PRO A 83 -43.01 -30.78 -11.02
CA PRO A 83 -41.81 -31.63 -11.13
C PRO A 83 -40.49 -30.96 -10.75
N HIS A 84 -40.49 -29.64 -10.52
CA HIS A 84 -39.30 -28.81 -10.30
C HIS A 84 -39.31 -28.21 -8.89
N PRO A 85 -38.65 -28.84 -7.90
CA PRO A 85 -38.67 -28.40 -6.50
C PRO A 85 -38.25 -26.94 -6.31
N GLU A 86 -37.31 -26.45 -7.11
CA GLU A 86 -36.84 -25.07 -7.11
C GLU A 86 -37.93 -24.06 -7.50
N ARG A 87 -38.81 -24.42 -8.44
CA ARG A 87 -39.94 -23.58 -8.89
C ARG A 87 -41.07 -23.61 -7.88
N VAL A 88 -41.37 -24.80 -7.35
CA VAL A 88 -42.38 -24.99 -6.31
C VAL A 88 -42.00 -24.19 -5.06
N ASN A 89 -40.76 -24.33 -4.59
CA ASN A 89 -40.26 -23.59 -3.42
C ASN A 89 -40.28 -22.07 -3.67
N PHE A 90 -39.91 -21.62 -4.87
CA PHE A 90 -40.01 -20.20 -5.22
C PHE A 90 -41.45 -19.68 -5.08
N ILE A 91 -42.44 -20.39 -5.61
CA ILE A 91 -43.85 -20.01 -5.53
C ILE A 91 -44.38 -20.10 -4.08
N MET A 92 -44.07 -21.17 -3.36
CA MET A 92 -44.50 -21.38 -1.96
C MET A 92 -43.92 -20.36 -0.98
N ASN A 93 -42.79 -19.73 -1.33
CA ASN A 93 -42.23 -18.61 -0.57
C ASN A 93 -42.96 -17.27 -0.80
N LEU A 94 -44.00 -17.23 -1.63
CA LEU A 94 -44.81 -16.04 -1.94
C LEU A 94 -46.15 -16.01 -1.20
N THR A 95 -46.27 -16.74 -0.09
CA THR A 95 -47.50 -16.83 0.70
C THR A 95 -47.89 -15.51 1.37
N SER A 96 -46.94 -14.63 1.67
CA SER A 96 -47.24 -13.28 2.15
C SER A 96 -47.47 -12.30 0.99
N ASP A 97 -48.45 -11.39 1.16
CA ASP A 97 -48.71 -10.31 0.18
C ASP A 97 -47.49 -9.44 -0.10
N LYS A 98 -46.64 -9.24 0.92
CA LYS A 98 -45.40 -8.47 0.79
C LYS A 98 -44.40 -9.17 -0.14
N GLN A 99 -44.13 -10.46 0.10
CA GLN A 99 -43.21 -11.25 -0.73
C GLN A 99 -43.77 -11.43 -2.14
N PHE A 100 -45.08 -11.67 -2.28
CA PHE A 100 -45.71 -11.77 -3.59
C PHE A 100 -45.60 -10.47 -4.39
N LYS A 101 -45.85 -9.30 -3.78
CA LYS A 101 -45.69 -8.00 -4.47
C LYS A 101 -44.24 -7.75 -4.88
N GLN A 102 -43.27 -8.10 -4.03
CA GLN A 102 -41.85 -7.97 -4.34
C GLN A 102 -41.43 -8.90 -5.49
N SER A 103 -41.83 -10.16 -5.47
CA SER A 103 -41.43 -11.13 -6.51
C SER A 103 -42.22 -10.98 -7.81
N SER A 104 -43.47 -10.52 -7.75
CA SER A 104 -44.28 -10.27 -8.95
C SER A 104 -44.04 -8.91 -9.60
N SER A 105 -43.27 -8.02 -8.97
CA SER A 105 -42.83 -6.78 -9.62
C SER A 105 -41.98 -7.04 -10.87
N ILE A 106 -41.41 -8.24 -11.03
CA ILE A 106 -40.71 -8.66 -12.26
C ILE A 106 -41.62 -8.71 -13.50
N LEU A 107 -42.95 -8.69 -13.32
CA LEU A 107 -43.91 -8.60 -14.41
C LEU A 107 -43.93 -7.22 -15.06
N ASP A 108 -43.49 -6.18 -14.34
CA ASP A 108 -43.31 -4.81 -14.84
C ASP A 108 -41.91 -4.63 -15.45
N PRO A 109 -41.79 -4.17 -16.72
CA PRO A 109 -40.49 -4.02 -17.37
C PRO A 109 -39.51 -3.08 -16.66
N GLN A 110 -39.98 -1.99 -16.04
CA GLN A 110 -39.10 -1.06 -15.32
C GLN A 110 -38.57 -1.65 -14.02
N SER A 111 -39.43 -2.32 -13.27
CA SER A 111 -39.09 -3.00 -12.03
C SER A 111 -38.18 -4.22 -12.28
N LEU A 112 -38.39 -4.94 -13.39
CA LEU A 112 -37.51 -6.01 -13.83
C LEU A 112 -36.10 -5.50 -14.11
N GLU A 113 -35.96 -4.35 -14.79
CA GLU A 113 -34.63 -3.81 -15.12
C GLU A 113 -33.88 -3.34 -13.86
N LYS A 114 -34.60 -2.76 -12.89
CA LYS A 114 -34.05 -2.46 -11.55
C LYS A 114 -33.61 -3.74 -10.84
N ALA A 115 -34.46 -4.76 -10.83
CA ALA A 115 -34.17 -6.03 -10.19
C ALA A 115 -32.98 -6.78 -10.84
N LYS A 116 -32.83 -6.70 -12.17
CA LYS A 116 -31.66 -7.21 -12.91
C LYS A 116 -30.37 -6.50 -12.51
N THR A 117 -30.44 -5.20 -12.24
CA THR A 117 -29.27 -4.42 -11.80
C THR A 117 -28.80 -4.87 -10.41
N ILE A 118 -29.74 -5.08 -9.48
CA ILE A 118 -29.45 -5.52 -8.10
C ILE A 118 -29.00 -6.98 -8.06
N ALA A 119 -29.60 -7.83 -8.90
CA ALA A 119 -29.25 -9.25 -9.02
C ALA A 119 -27.76 -9.48 -9.36
N LYS A 120 -27.10 -8.52 -10.01
CA LYS A 120 -25.65 -8.60 -10.30
C LYS A 120 -24.79 -8.61 -9.02
N ALA A 121 -25.29 -8.09 -7.90
CA ALA A 121 -24.58 -7.99 -6.62
C ALA A 121 -25.08 -9.00 -5.55
N ILE A 122 -26.26 -9.61 -5.74
CA ILE A 122 -26.86 -10.51 -4.76
C ILE A 122 -27.18 -11.86 -5.44
N PRO A 123 -26.36 -12.91 -5.26
CA PRO A 123 -26.54 -14.20 -5.93
C PRO A 123 -27.92 -14.84 -5.71
N ALA A 124 -28.47 -14.72 -4.49
CA ALA A 124 -29.81 -15.23 -4.19
C ALA A 124 -30.91 -14.55 -5.01
N MET A 125 -30.76 -13.25 -5.29
CA MET A 125 -31.71 -12.48 -6.08
C MET A 125 -31.57 -12.81 -7.58
N ALA A 126 -30.36 -13.01 -8.09
CA ALA A 126 -30.15 -13.48 -9.46
C ALA A 126 -30.87 -14.81 -9.72
N LYS A 127 -30.70 -15.77 -8.81
CA LYS A 127 -31.37 -17.07 -8.88
C LYS A 127 -32.90 -16.96 -8.83
N ALA A 128 -33.43 -16.10 -7.95
CA ALA A 128 -34.87 -15.84 -7.88
C ALA A 128 -35.41 -15.20 -9.17
N LEU A 129 -34.65 -14.27 -9.77
CA LEU A 129 -35.02 -13.59 -11.01
C LEU A 129 -35.00 -14.54 -12.22
N GLU A 130 -34.04 -15.46 -12.25
CA GLU A 130 -33.93 -16.51 -13.26
C GLU A 130 -35.15 -17.44 -13.19
N ILE A 131 -35.47 -17.96 -12.00
CA ILE A 131 -36.64 -18.82 -11.78
C ILE A 131 -37.93 -18.09 -12.16
N GLY A 132 -38.11 -16.86 -11.69
CA GLY A 132 -39.31 -16.05 -11.94
C GLY A 132 -39.54 -15.70 -13.42
N GLN A 133 -38.50 -15.67 -14.24
CA GLN A 133 -38.58 -15.40 -15.68
C GLN A 133 -38.81 -16.67 -16.54
N GLN A 134 -38.76 -17.86 -15.95
CA GLN A 134 -39.06 -19.08 -16.68
C GLN A 134 -40.51 -19.06 -17.15
N LYS A 135 -40.76 -19.49 -18.38
CA LYS A 135 -42.03 -19.33 -19.10
C LYS A 135 -43.25 -19.69 -18.25
N ASP A 136 -43.23 -20.84 -17.59
CA ASP A 136 -44.38 -21.35 -16.84
C ASP A 136 -44.52 -20.65 -15.47
N VAL A 137 -43.41 -20.32 -14.80
CA VAL A 137 -43.40 -19.56 -13.54
C VAL A 137 -43.88 -18.12 -13.78
N TYR A 138 -43.40 -17.47 -14.83
CA TYR A 138 -43.81 -16.12 -15.25
C TYR A 138 -45.30 -16.07 -15.62
N ALA A 139 -45.80 -17.09 -16.34
CA ALA A 139 -47.21 -17.22 -16.67
C ALA A 139 -48.07 -17.46 -15.40
N LEU A 140 -47.58 -18.26 -14.46
CA LEU A 140 -48.26 -18.51 -13.19
C LEU A 140 -48.32 -17.24 -12.32
N LEU A 141 -47.22 -16.49 -12.21
CA LEU A 141 -47.18 -15.20 -11.50
C LEU A 141 -48.19 -14.18 -12.05
N LYS A 142 -48.46 -14.20 -13.38
CA LYS A 142 -49.51 -13.37 -14.00
C LYS A 142 -50.91 -13.78 -13.56
N LEU A 143 -51.19 -15.08 -13.47
CA LEU A 143 -52.49 -15.58 -12.98
C LEU A 143 -52.69 -15.29 -11.49
N MET A 144 -51.63 -15.45 -10.69
CA MET A 144 -51.61 -15.16 -9.25
C MET A 144 -51.83 -13.66 -8.92
N GLN A 145 -51.85 -12.75 -9.91
CA GLN A 145 -52.28 -11.37 -9.68
C GLN A 145 -53.75 -11.29 -9.23
N LYS A 146 -54.57 -12.28 -9.60
CA LYS A 146 -55.92 -12.43 -9.04
C LYS A 146 -55.84 -13.22 -7.74
N GLU A 147 -56.29 -12.61 -6.65
CA GLU A 147 -56.22 -13.20 -5.31
C GLU A 147 -56.88 -14.59 -5.21
N ALA A 148 -58.04 -14.78 -5.85
CA ALA A 148 -58.72 -16.08 -5.90
C ALA A 148 -57.89 -17.18 -6.59
N LEU A 149 -57.18 -16.85 -7.68
CA LEU A 149 -56.31 -17.80 -8.38
C LEU A 149 -55.02 -18.06 -7.60
N ARG A 150 -54.53 -17.06 -6.87
CA ARG A 150 -53.35 -17.17 -6.01
C ARG A 150 -53.57 -18.13 -4.85
N GLN A 151 -54.70 -18.02 -4.14
CA GLN A 151 -55.06 -18.97 -3.09
C GLN A 151 -55.19 -20.39 -3.65
N LEU A 152 -55.90 -20.53 -4.78
CA LEU A 152 -56.05 -21.81 -5.46
C LEU A 152 -54.72 -22.39 -5.97
N THR A 153 -53.73 -21.56 -6.29
CA THR A 153 -52.38 -22.01 -6.68
C THR A 153 -51.71 -22.77 -5.54
N PHE A 154 -51.78 -22.23 -4.32
CA PHE A 154 -51.18 -22.85 -3.14
C PHE A 154 -51.90 -24.14 -2.73
N GLU A 155 -53.23 -24.16 -2.89
CA GLU A 155 -54.03 -25.38 -2.69
C GLU A 155 -53.66 -26.46 -3.71
N LEU A 156 -53.62 -26.12 -5.01
CA LEU A 156 -53.27 -27.08 -6.07
C LEU A 156 -51.83 -27.59 -5.97
N LEU A 157 -50.88 -26.77 -5.50
CA LEU A 157 -49.49 -27.23 -5.27
C LEU A 157 -49.38 -28.26 -4.14
N GLN A 158 -50.41 -28.37 -3.29
CA GLN A 158 -50.52 -29.34 -2.20
C GLN A 158 -51.59 -30.41 -2.46
N ASP A 159 -52.22 -30.41 -3.65
CA ASP A 159 -53.31 -31.32 -3.99
C ASP A 159 -52.77 -32.69 -4.43
N ASP A 160 -52.95 -33.69 -3.58
CA ASP A 160 -52.61 -35.08 -3.85
C ASP A 160 -53.37 -35.66 -5.07
N GLY A 161 -54.51 -35.08 -5.44
CA GLY A 161 -55.30 -35.45 -6.62
C GLY A 161 -54.61 -35.14 -7.95
N LEU A 162 -53.57 -34.28 -7.96
CA LEU A 162 -52.76 -34.00 -9.15
C LEU A 162 -51.56 -34.93 -9.29
N ALA A 163 -51.28 -35.80 -8.31
CA ALA A 163 -50.05 -36.59 -8.24
C ALA A 163 -49.80 -37.43 -9.51
N GLU A 164 -50.83 -38.02 -10.11
CA GLU A 164 -50.70 -38.80 -11.35
C GLU A 164 -50.29 -37.93 -12.55
N GLN A 165 -50.90 -36.74 -12.69
CA GLN A 165 -50.59 -35.81 -13.78
C GLN A 165 -49.22 -35.16 -13.59
N VAL A 166 -48.85 -34.84 -12.35
CA VAL A 166 -47.52 -34.37 -11.97
C VAL A 166 -46.47 -35.45 -12.26
N ALA A 167 -46.76 -36.74 -12.00
CA ALA A 167 -45.86 -37.84 -12.33
C ALA A 167 -45.67 -38.00 -13.85
N ILE A 168 -46.74 -37.86 -14.65
CA ILE A 168 -46.65 -37.89 -16.12
C ILE A 168 -45.81 -36.71 -16.64
N GLU A 169 -46.02 -35.51 -16.12
CA GLU A 169 -45.25 -34.33 -16.55
C GLU A 169 -43.81 -34.39 -16.06
N LYS A 170 -43.57 -34.96 -14.86
CA LYS A 170 -42.22 -35.27 -14.37
C LYS A 170 -41.52 -36.24 -15.31
N GLU A 171 -42.18 -37.33 -15.71
CA GLU A 171 -41.63 -38.29 -16.65
C GLU A 171 -41.30 -37.63 -18.00
N ARG A 172 -42.15 -36.73 -18.48
CA ARG A 172 -41.90 -35.93 -19.69
C ARG A 172 -40.69 -35.01 -19.54
N ALA A 173 -40.58 -34.28 -18.43
CA ALA A 173 -39.49 -33.38 -18.14
C ALA A 173 -38.15 -34.13 -17.96
N ASP A 174 -38.19 -35.28 -17.29
CA ASP A 174 -37.06 -36.19 -17.12
C ASP A 174 -36.56 -36.70 -18.47
N ASN A 175 -37.48 -37.16 -19.34
CA ASN A 175 -37.14 -37.59 -20.70
C ASN A 175 -36.54 -36.45 -21.54
N MET A 176 -37.04 -35.21 -21.40
CA MET A 176 -36.47 -34.03 -22.07
C MET A 176 -35.05 -33.71 -21.57
N ARG A 177 -34.80 -33.81 -20.26
CA ARG A 177 -33.47 -33.63 -19.66
C ARG A 177 -32.50 -34.71 -20.11
N ILE A 178 -32.91 -35.97 -20.08
CA ILE A 178 -32.10 -37.08 -20.61
C ILE A 178 -31.81 -36.85 -22.10
N ALA A 179 -32.80 -36.46 -22.91
CA ALA A 179 -32.59 -36.15 -24.33
C ALA A 179 -31.63 -34.96 -24.56
N GLN A 180 -31.54 -34.01 -23.62
CA GLN A 180 -30.54 -32.93 -23.66
C GLN A 180 -29.15 -33.44 -23.29
N LEU A 181 -29.03 -34.22 -22.22
CA LEU A 181 -27.76 -34.77 -21.74
C LEU A 181 -27.15 -35.78 -22.71
N THR A 182 -27.96 -36.44 -23.55
CA THR A 182 -27.48 -37.37 -24.58
C THR A 182 -27.15 -36.70 -25.92
N LYS A 183 -27.28 -35.36 -26.03
CA LYS A 183 -26.85 -34.65 -27.23
C LYS A 183 -25.34 -34.72 -27.40
N LYS A 184 -24.89 -34.68 -28.66
CA LYS A 184 -23.48 -34.86 -29.03
C LYS A 184 -22.55 -33.82 -28.40
N ASP A 185 -22.99 -32.59 -28.28
CA ASP A 185 -22.26 -31.49 -27.62
C ASP A 185 -22.04 -31.75 -26.13
N TYR A 186 -23.06 -32.25 -25.42
CA TYR A 186 -22.94 -32.65 -24.01
C TYR A 186 -22.03 -33.88 -23.83
N ILE A 187 -22.10 -34.86 -24.74
CA ILE A 187 -21.21 -36.03 -24.69
C ILE A 187 -19.75 -35.60 -24.92
N ASN A 188 -19.49 -34.67 -25.85
CA ASN A 188 -18.13 -34.13 -26.07
C ASN A 188 -17.49 -33.56 -24.80
N SER A 189 -18.28 -33.02 -23.86
CA SER A 189 -17.77 -32.55 -22.56
C SER A 189 -17.37 -33.69 -21.63
N LEU A 190 -18.09 -34.82 -21.68
CA LEU A 190 -17.75 -36.00 -20.88
C LEU A 190 -16.46 -36.67 -21.34
N GLU A 191 -16.10 -36.56 -22.62
CA GLU A 191 -14.82 -37.06 -23.15
C GLU A 191 -13.60 -36.41 -22.46
N LEU A 192 -13.76 -35.18 -21.93
CA LEU A 192 -12.73 -34.51 -21.12
C LEU A 192 -12.56 -35.14 -19.73
N VAL A 193 -13.63 -35.73 -19.19
CA VAL A 193 -13.63 -36.42 -17.89
C VAL A 193 -12.96 -37.78 -18.01
N SER A 194 -13.21 -38.49 -19.11
CA SER A 194 -12.58 -39.79 -19.41
C SER A 194 -11.17 -39.67 -20.00
N GLN A 195 -10.63 -38.46 -20.15
CA GLN A 195 -9.30 -38.18 -20.75
C GLN A 195 -9.14 -38.74 -22.18
N THR A 196 -10.24 -39.02 -22.87
CA THR A 196 -10.22 -39.53 -24.26
C THR A 196 -10.06 -38.40 -25.27
N LYS A 197 -10.17 -37.15 -24.81
CA LYS A 197 -10.02 -35.94 -25.60
C LYS A 197 -9.29 -34.87 -24.81
N GLU A 198 -8.37 -34.20 -25.49
CA GLU A 198 -7.59 -33.11 -24.93
C GLU A 198 -7.94 -31.81 -25.69
N LEU A 199 -8.14 -30.71 -24.96
CA LEU A 199 -8.41 -29.42 -25.55
C LEU A 199 -7.10 -28.76 -26.00
N LYS A 200 -6.90 -28.63 -27.31
CA LYS A 200 -5.74 -27.91 -27.88
C LYS A 200 -6.08 -26.44 -28.07
N ASN A 201 -5.45 -25.56 -27.29
CA ASN A 201 -5.68 -24.11 -27.32
C ASN A 201 -7.17 -23.73 -27.34
N PRO A 202 -7.99 -24.20 -26.40
CA PRO A 202 -9.41 -23.87 -26.37
C PRO A 202 -9.60 -22.36 -26.19
N THR A 203 -10.70 -21.81 -26.67
CA THR A 203 -11.14 -20.44 -26.37
C THR A 203 -11.80 -20.38 -24.99
N ARG A 204 -11.87 -19.17 -24.39
CA ARG A 204 -12.59 -18.94 -23.13
C ARG A 204 -14.04 -19.44 -23.20
N THR A 205 -14.72 -19.15 -24.31
CA THR A 205 -16.10 -19.56 -24.56
C THR A 205 -16.24 -21.08 -24.61
N GLU A 206 -15.28 -21.79 -25.21
CA GLU A 206 -15.29 -23.26 -25.23
C GLU A 206 -15.10 -23.84 -23.84
N LEU A 207 -14.13 -23.35 -23.06
CA LEU A 207 -13.91 -23.77 -21.67
C LEU A 207 -15.19 -23.58 -20.82
N GLN A 208 -15.82 -22.41 -20.96
CA GLN A 208 -17.03 -22.08 -20.19
C GLN A 208 -18.24 -22.91 -20.64
N THR A 209 -18.34 -23.22 -21.93
CA THR A 209 -19.37 -24.14 -22.46
C THR A 209 -19.20 -25.53 -21.86
N HIS A 210 -17.99 -26.08 -21.85
CA HIS A 210 -17.69 -27.37 -21.25
C HIS A 210 -18.00 -27.37 -19.75
N LEU A 211 -17.59 -26.33 -19.02
CA LEU A 211 -17.87 -26.20 -17.59
C LEU A 211 -19.38 -26.20 -17.28
N VAL A 212 -20.17 -25.42 -18.01
CA VAL A 212 -21.64 -25.36 -17.83
C VAL A 212 -22.28 -26.72 -18.12
N GLN A 213 -21.84 -27.40 -19.18
CA GLN A 213 -22.36 -28.72 -19.53
C GLN A 213 -22.01 -29.76 -18.45
N LEU A 214 -20.78 -29.77 -17.93
CA LEU A 214 -20.36 -30.65 -16.81
C LEU A 214 -21.10 -30.33 -15.51
N LYS A 215 -21.35 -29.05 -15.19
CA LYS A 215 -22.23 -28.65 -14.07
C LYS A 215 -23.64 -29.21 -14.24
N THR A 216 -24.18 -29.13 -15.46
CA THR A 216 -25.51 -29.71 -15.77
C THR A 216 -25.54 -31.22 -15.51
N TYR A 217 -24.47 -31.95 -15.85
CA TYR A 217 -24.38 -33.39 -15.50
C TYR A 217 -24.37 -33.63 -14.00
N LEU A 218 -23.60 -32.85 -13.24
CA LEU A 218 -23.52 -32.95 -11.78
C LEU A 218 -24.89 -32.68 -11.13
N GLU A 219 -25.61 -31.66 -11.60
CA GLU A 219 -26.95 -31.29 -11.11
C GLU A 219 -28.00 -32.37 -11.40
N ASN A 220 -27.87 -33.10 -12.51
CA ASN A 220 -28.83 -34.13 -12.94
C ASN A 220 -28.36 -35.56 -12.63
N TRP A 221 -27.35 -35.72 -11.76
CA TRP A 221 -26.71 -37.02 -11.52
C TRP A 221 -27.65 -38.12 -11.02
N GLN A 222 -28.60 -37.77 -10.15
CA GLN A 222 -29.59 -38.75 -9.64
C GLN A 222 -30.54 -39.22 -10.74
N LEU A 223 -31.00 -38.31 -11.60
CA LEU A 223 -31.86 -38.64 -12.73
C LEU A 223 -31.15 -39.58 -13.72
N ILE A 224 -29.86 -39.33 -13.98
CA ILE A 224 -29.04 -40.18 -14.84
C ILE A 224 -28.93 -41.60 -14.26
N LYS A 225 -28.74 -41.72 -12.93
CA LYS A 225 -28.68 -43.02 -12.24
C LYS A 225 -29.99 -43.81 -12.32
N GLU A 226 -31.13 -43.13 -12.19
CA GLU A 226 -32.45 -43.76 -12.29
C GLU A 226 -32.78 -44.19 -13.72
N LYS A 227 -32.54 -43.34 -14.71
CA LYS A 227 -32.98 -43.57 -16.11
C LYS A 227 -31.99 -44.37 -16.96
N GLN A 228 -30.72 -44.44 -16.57
CA GLN A 228 -29.66 -45.22 -17.24
C GLN A 228 -29.68 -45.15 -18.78
N PRO A 229 -29.62 -43.94 -19.39
CA PRO A 229 -29.63 -43.82 -20.85
C PRO A 229 -28.44 -44.49 -21.54
N GLU A 230 -28.70 -45.39 -22.49
CA GLU A 230 -27.68 -46.24 -23.15
C GLU A 230 -26.45 -45.47 -23.67
N ALA A 231 -26.67 -44.26 -24.22
CA ALA A 231 -25.62 -43.40 -24.79
C ALA A 231 -24.56 -42.93 -23.79
N LEU A 232 -24.83 -43.00 -22.49
CA LEU A 232 -23.94 -42.50 -21.44
C LEU A 232 -23.35 -43.65 -20.57
N THR A 233 -23.73 -44.91 -20.85
CA THR A 233 -23.29 -46.12 -20.12
C THR A 233 -21.78 -46.29 -20.02
N ALA A 234 -21.04 -45.89 -21.06
CA ALA A 234 -19.58 -46.01 -21.12
C ALA A 234 -18.84 -45.07 -20.15
N TYR A 235 -19.49 -44.02 -19.63
CA TYR A 235 -18.87 -43.01 -18.78
C TYR A 235 -19.08 -43.30 -17.30
N TRP A 236 -20.31 -43.57 -16.86
CA TRP A 236 -20.60 -43.81 -15.42
C TRP A 236 -20.27 -45.22 -14.93
N SER A 237 -20.04 -46.17 -15.84
CA SER A 237 -19.53 -47.51 -15.48
C SER A 237 -18.06 -47.48 -15.07
N GLN A 238 -17.37 -46.34 -15.30
CA GLN A 238 -15.99 -46.13 -14.87
C GLN A 238 -15.93 -45.85 -13.36
N THR A 239 -15.09 -46.61 -12.65
CA THR A 239 -14.80 -46.39 -11.23
C THR A 239 -14.21 -45.00 -11.01
N GLY A 240 -14.78 -44.22 -10.09
CA GLY A 240 -14.28 -42.88 -9.74
C GLY A 240 -14.77 -41.73 -10.64
N PHE A 241 -15.70 -41.99 -11.57
CA PHE A 241 -16.23 -40.97 -12.50
C PHE A 241 -16.68 -39.66 -11.82
N ALA A 242 -17.37 -39.73 -10.69
CA ALA A 242 -17.82 -38.52 -9.98
C ALA A 242 -16.65 -37.68 -9.44
N GLY A 243 -15.57 -38.31 -8.99
CA GLY A 243 -14.34 -37.63 -8.58
C GLY A 243 -13.62 -37.00 -9.78
N ASN A 244 -13.55 -37.73 -10.91
CA ASN A 244 -12.97 -37.22 -12.15
C ASN A 244 -13.78 -36.06 -12.73
N LEU A 245 -15.11 -36.12 -12.67
CA LEU A 245 -16.01 -35.06 -13.11
C LEU A 245 -15.72 -33.76 -12.35
N LYS A 246 -15.66 -33.84 -11.02
CA LYS A 246 -15.33 -32.69 -10.17
C LYS A 246 -13.91 -32.18 -10.45
N GLY A 247 -12.92 -33.06 -10.51
CA GLY A 247 -11.53 -32.68 -10.80
C GLY A 247 -11.34 -32.03 -12.18
N THR A 248 -12.07 -32.47 -13.21
CA THR A 248 -12.05 -31.83 -14.53
C THR A 248 -12.73 -30.47 -14.51
N MET A 249 -13.84 -30.31 -13.78
CA MET A 249 -14.49 -29.01 -13.57
C MET A 249 -13.55 -28.02 -12.87
N ASP A 250 -12.88 -28.45 -11.79
CA ASP A 250 -11.93 -27.62 -11.04
C ASP A 250 -10.77 -27.17 -11.95
N LYS A 251 -10.25 -28.06 -12.81
CA LYS A 251 -9.22 -27.72 -13.81
C LYS A 251 -9.72 -26.70 -14.84
N LEU A 252 -10.94 -26.87 -15.37
CA LEU A 252 -11.52 -25.91 -16.32
C LEU A 252 -11.72 -24.54 -15.68
N GLU A 253 -12.18 -24.50 -14.43
CA GLU A 253 -12.34 -23.26 -13.67
C GLU A 253 -11.00 -22.56 -13.44
N LEU A 254 -9.96 -23.31 -13.04
CA LEU A 254 -8.60 -22.78 -12.89
C LEU A 254 -8.03 -22.24 -14.20
N GLU A 255 -8.23 -22.94 -15.32
CA GLU A 255 -7.75 -22.51 -16.64
C GLU A 255 -8.48 -21.25 -17.12
N ILE A 256 -9.80 -21.17 -16.93
CA ILE A 256 -10.58 -19.95 -17.21
C ILE A 256 -10.04 -18.79 -16.36
N LEU A 257 -9.82 -19.01 -15.07
CA LEU A 257 -9.34 -17.98 -14.14
C LEU A 257 -7.90 -17.53 -14.46
N ALA A 258 -7.03 -18.44 -14.90
CA ALA A 258 -5.68 -18.11 -15.35
C ALA A 258 -5.71 -17.24 -16.63
N ARG A 259 -6.61 -17.55 -17.57
CA ARG A 259 -6.79 -16.77 -18.79
C ARG A 259 -7.40 -15.41 -18.55
N ASP A 260 -8.42 -15.34 -17.70
CA ASP A 260 -9.06 -14.07 -17.35
C ASP A 260 -8.03 -13.14 -16.69
N ARG A 261 -7.17 -13.67 -15.81
CA ARG A 261 -6.03 -12.91 -15.25
C ARG A 261 -5.04 -12.47 -16.32
N HIS A 262 -4.67 -13.34 -17.25
CA HIS A 262 -3.72 -12.99 -18.30
C HIS A 262 -4.28 -11.92 -19.25
N GLU A 263 -5.55 -12.02 -19.66
CA GLU A 263 -6.22 -11.01 -20.47
C GLU A 263 -6.35 -9.68 -19.74
N GLU A 264 -6.65 -9.71 -18.43
CA GLU A 264 -6.66 -8.54 -17.56
C GLU A 264 -5.30 -7.86 -17.47
N GLU A 265 -4.25 -8.61 -17.12
CA GLU A 265 -2.89 -8.12 -17.02
C GLU A 265 -2.41 -7.51 -18.33
N TYR A 266 -2.67 -8.19 -19.45
CA TYR A 266 -2.32 -7.71 -20.78
C TYR A 266 -3.07 -6.41 -21.13
N ALA A 267 -4.39 -6.39 -20.94
CA ALA A 267 -5.19 -5.21 -21.22
C ALA A 267 -4.76 -4.02 -20.34
N ARG A 268 -4.51 -4.25 -19.05
CA ARG A 268 -4.04 -3.25 -18.10
C ARG A 268 -2.66 -2.71 -18.52
N ALA A 269 -1.72 -3.58 -18.88
CA ALA A 269 -0.40 -3.16 -19.35
C ALA A 269 -0.49 -2.26 -20.60
N VAL A 270 -1.27 -2.66 -21.60
CA VAL A 270 -1.48 -1.89 -22.82
C VAL A 270 -2.12 -0.52 -22.54
N LEU A 271 -3.16 -0.49 -21.70
CA LEU A 271 -3.83 0.76 -21.33
C LEU A 271 -2.96 1.67 -20.48
N ASN A 272 -2.12 1.11 -19.61
CA ASN A 272 -1.16 1.86 -18.82
C ASN A 272 -0.11 2.54 -19.72
N ILE A 273 0.38 1.85 -20.76
CA ILE A 273 1.30 2.45 -21.73
C ILE A 273 0.61 3.59 -22.49
N GLU A 274 -0.63 3.40 -22.97
CA GLU A 274 -1.39 4.49 -23.61
C GLU A 274 -1.53 5.68 -22.67
N GLN A 275 -1.96 5.45 -21.44
CA GLN A 275 -2.15 6.50 -20.45
C GLN A 275 -0.83 7.22 -20.15
N ALA A 276 0.27 6.49 -19.94
CA ALA A 276 1.57 7.06 -19.65
C ALA A 276 2.04 7.99 -20.79
N VAL A 277 2.02 7.50 -22.03
CA VAL A 277 2.46 8.28 -23.21
C VAL A 277 1.59 9.51 -23.41
N ARG A 278 0.27 9.37 -23.28
CA ARG A 278 -0.66 10.50 -23.43
C ARG A 278 -0.57 11.53 -22.31
N SER A 279 -0.08 11.14 -21.13
CA SER A 279 -0.01 12.03 -19.96
C SER A 279 1.30 12.80 -19.86
N VAL A 280 2.35 12.47 -20.64
CA VAL A 280 3.66 13.16 -20.59
C VAL A 280 3.53 14.67 -20.73
N GLY A 281 2.75 15.15 -21.70
CA GLY A 281 2.54 16.59 -21.92
C GLY A 281 1.83 17.26 -20.75
N ASN A 282 0.84 16.58 -20.16
CA ASN A 282 0.15 17.08 -18.96
C ASN A 282 1.09 17.13 -17.77
N TYR A 283 1.86 16.08 -17.50
CA TYR A 283 2.80 16.05 -16.38
C TYR A 283 3.88 17.12 -16.50
N HIS A 284 4.43 17.33 -17.70
CA HIS A 284 5.39 18.41 -17.95
C HIS A 284 4.77 19.78 -17.61
N LYS A 285 3.54 20.02 -18.09
CA LYS A 285 2.80 21.25 -17.82
C LYS A 285 2.56 21.43 -16.31
N GLU A 286 2.02 20.41 -15.66
CA GLU A 286 1.70 20.42 -14.23
C GLU A 286 2.94 20.66 -13.36
N LEU A 287 4.07 20.01 -13.69
CA LEU A 287 5.36 20.25 -13.03
C LEU A 287 5.87 21.68 -13.23
N THR A 288 5.70 22.25 -14.43
CA THR A 288 6.13 23.63 -14.71
C THR A 288 5.27 24.65 -13.93
N GLU A 289 3.98 24.36 -13.78
CA GLU A 289 3.02 25.23 -13.09
C GLU A 289 3.07 25.11 -11.55
N SER A 290 3.59 24.00 -11.03
CA SER A 290 3.70 23.68 -9.59
C SER A 290 4.22 24.83 -8.72
N THR A 291 5.36 25.44 -9.05
CA THR A 291 5.97 26.49 -8.23
C THR A 291 5.07 27.73 -8.06
N SER A 292 4.38 28.11 -9.14
CA SER A 292 3.41 29.21 -9.10
C SER A 292 2.13 28.81 -8.36
N ALA A 293 1.70 27.56 -8.51
CA ALA A 293 0.55 27.01 -7.82
C ALA A 293 0.76 26.95 -6.29
N GLU A 294 1.96 26.58 -5.82
CA GLU A 294 2.34 26.57 -4.40
C GLU A 294 2.20 27.95 -3.77
N LEU A 295 2.80 28.98 -4.38
CA LEU A 295 2.70 30.35 -3.87
C LEU A 295 1.23 30.83 -3.84
N GLN A 296 0.48 30.56 -4.90
CA GLN A 296 -0.93 30.92 -4.98
C GLN A 296 -1.78 30.18 -3.92
N ALA A 297 -1.47 28.92 -3.63
CA ALA A 297 -2.15 28.13 -2.62
C ALA A 297 -1.92 28.70 -1.22
N ILE A 298 -0.69 29.12 -0.90
CA ILE A 298 -0.38 29.82 0.37
C ILE A 298 -1.21 31.10 0.49
N LEU A 299 -1.22 31.95 -0.55
CA LEU A 299 -2.01 33.19 -0.56
C LEU A 299 -3.52 32.92 -0.44
N THR A 300 -4.00 31.84 -1.04
CA THR A 300 -5.40 31.41 -0.96
C THR A 300 -5.75 30.94 0.45
N GLY A 301 -4.89 30.12 1.06
CA GLY A 301 -5.05 29.64 2.43
C GLY A 301 -5.07 30.79 3.45
N LEU A 302 -4.15 31.75 3.33
CA LEU A 302 -4.11 32.94 4.19
C LEU A 302 -5.37 33.82 4.07
N LYS A 303 -6.08 33.77 2.94
CA LYS A 303 -7.37 34.44 2.74
C LYS A 303 -8.57 33.63 3.27
N GLY A 304 -8.34 32.47 3.90
CA GLY A 304 -9.39 31.53 4.29
C GLY A 304 -10.06 30.85 3.09
N GLY A 305 -9.40 30.83 1.94
CA GLY A 305 -9.90 30.22 0.72
C GLY A 305 -9.75 28.70 0.70
N TYR A 306 -10.52 28.05 -0.18
CA TYR A 306 -10.44 26.61 -0.39
C TYR A 306 -9.19 26.21 -1.18
N ILE A 307 -8.39 25.29 -0.63
CA ILE A 307 -7.25 24.67 -1.31
C ILE A 307 -7.70 23.28 -1.78
N ALA A 308 -7.58 23.03 -3.09
CA ALA A 308 -8.00 21.78 -3.68
C ALA A 308 -7.23 20.58 -3.09
N PRO A 309 -7.88 19.43 -2.83
CA PRO A 309 -7.21 18.25 -2.32
C PRO A 309 -6.37 17.58 -3.41
N SER A 310 -5.35 16.85 -2.98
CA SER A 310 -4.51 16.00 -3.82
C SER A 310 -4.12 14.74 -3.07
N PRO A 311 -3.98 13.57 -3.72
CA PRO A 311 -3.23 12.50 -3.08
C PRO A 311 -1.80 12.99 -2.77
N GLY A 312 -1.24 12.53 -1.65
CA GLY A 312 0.20 12.63 -1.37
C GLY A 312 1.01 11.54 -2.08
N GLY A 313 2.33 11.53 -1.85
CA GLY A 313 3.26 10.49 -2.32
C GLY A 313 4.29 10.99 -3.34
N ASP A 314 5.07 10.06 -3.90
CA ASP A 314 6.09 10.32 -4.92
C ASP A 314 5.44 10.56 -6.31
N PRO A 315 5.78 11.65 -7.03
CA PRO A 315 5.21 11.94 -8.35
C PRO A 315 5.58 10.95 -9.46
N ILE A 316 6.63 10.15 -9.28
CA ILE A 316 7.03 9.07 -10.18
C ILE A 316 6.09 7.87 -10.02
N THR A 317 5.76 7.50 -8.78
CA THR A 317 4.90 6.34 -8.49
C THR A 317 3.41 6.72 -8.58
N ASN A 318 3.06 7.95 -8.21
CA ASN A 318 1.73 8.54 -8.31
C ASN A 318 1.77 9.92 -8.99
N PRO A 319 1.69 9.96 -10.33
CA PRO A 319 1.71 11.22 -11.07
C PRO A 319 0.52 12.16 -10.79
N SER A 320 -0.54 11.68 -10.14
CA SER A 320 -1.69 12.53 -9.79
C SER A 320 -1.38 13.53 -8.66
N THR A 321 -0.18 13.44 -8.07
CA THR A 321 0.35 14.36 -7.04
C THR A 321 0.73 15.73 -7.62
N VAL A 322 1.02 15.82 -8.92
CA VAL A 322 1.25 17.10 -9.60
C VAL A 322 -0.05 17.63 -10.25
N PRO A 323 -0.24 18.96 -10.36
CA PRO A 323 0.64 20.02 -9.86
C PRO A 323 0.63 20.07 -8.32
N THR A 324 1.72 20.58 -7.74
CA THR A 324 1.81 20.81 -6.29
C THR A 324 1.01 22.06 -5.88
N GLY A 325 1.08 22.49 -4.62
CA GLY A 325 0.23 23.57 -4.10
C GLY A 325 -1.22 23.12 -3.81
N ARG A 326 -1.41 21.85 -3.47
CA ARG A 326 -2.71 21.25 -3.12
C ARG A 326 -2.66 20.64 -1.73
N ASN A 327 -3.84 20.48 -1.11
CA ASN A 327 -3.97 19.95 0.24
C ASN A 327 -3.91 18.42 0.22
N LEU A 328 -2.83 17.83 0.73
CA LEU A 328 -2.58 16.40 0.61
C LEU A 328 -3.56 15.58 1.48
N PHE A 329 -4.01 14.43 0.96
CA PHE A 329 -4.74 13.42 1.72
C PHE A 329 -4.10 12.04 1.57
N SER A 330 -4.39 11.16 2.54
CA SER A 330 -3.88 9.79 2.64
C SER A 330 -4.82 8.78 1.93
N ILE A 331 -4.80 7.52 2.32
CA ILE A 331 -5.68 6.46 1.78
C ILE A 331 -6.71 5.98 2.81
N ASP A 332 -7.73 5.26 2.33
CA ASP A 332 -8.65 4.52 3.19
C ASP A 332 -7.96 3.24 3.70
N ALA A 333 -7.47 3.27 4.94
CA ALA A 333 -6.77 2.15 5.56
C ALA A 333 -7.62 0.86 5.60
N GLU A 334 -8.96 0.96 5.60
CA GLU A 334 -9.84 -0.21 5.62
C GLU A 334 -9.83 -0.98 4.29
N LYS A 335 -9.38 -0.36 3.19
CA LYS A 335 -9.18 -1.05 1.90
C LYS A 335 -7.84 -1.76 1.79
N THR A 336 -6.97 -1.63 2.81
CA THR A 336 -5.62 -2.18 2.81
C THR A 336 -5.48 -3.52 3.57
N PRO A 337 -4.55 -4.41 3.15
CA PRO A 337 -3.80 -4.34 1.90
C PRO A 337 -4.75 -4.31 0.69
N SER A 338 -4.44 -3.65 -0.41
CA SER A 338 -5.21 -3.77 -1.67
C SER A 338 -4.94 -5.12 -2.36
N PRO A 339 -5.73 -5.54 -3.38
CA PRO A 339 -5.44 -6.76 -4.14
C PRO A 339 -4.04 -6.75 -4.80
N GLU A 340 -3.64 -5.59 -5.31
CA GLU A 340 -2.30 -5.36 -5.88
C GLU A 340 -1.22 -5.46 -4.80
N ALA A 341 -1.43 -4.79 -3.67
CA ALA A 341 -0.53 -4.86 -2.52
C ALA A 341 -0.38 -6.29 -1.98
N TRP A 342 -1.47 -7.08 -2.01
CA TRP A 342 -1.44 -8.50 -1.64
C TRP A 342 -0.50 -9.31 -2.53
N ASN A 343 -0.66 -9.20 -3.84
CA ASN A 343 0.21 -9.90 -4.80
C ASN A 343 1.68 -9.49 -4.64
N LEU A 344 1.92 -8.18 -4.44
CA LEU A 344 3.25 -7.63 -4.22
C LEU A 344 3.87 -8.17 -2.92
N GLY A 345 3.14 -8.12 -1.81
CA GLY A 345 3.59 -8.60 -0.50
C GLY A 345 3.87 -10.12 -0.50
N VAL A 346 3.06 -10.92 -1.20
CA VAL A 346 3.32 -12.35 -1.39
C VAL A 346 4.62 -12.58 -2.16
N GLY A 347 4.87 -11.81 -3.23
CA GLY A 347 6.12 -11.86 -4.00
C GLY A 347 7.34 -11.53 -3.13
N LEU A 348 7.28 -10.42 -2.39
CA LEU A 348 8.36 -9.99 -1.48
C LEU A 348 8.62 -11.01 -0.36
N ALA A 349 7.57 -11.62 0.20
CA ALA A 349 7.73 -12.68 1.19
C ALA A 349 8.50 -13.88 0.61
N LYS A 350 8.16 -14.32 -0.61
CA LYS A 350 8.85 -15.45 -1.26
C LYS A 350 10.32 -15.12 -1.51
N THR A 351 10.61 -13.96 -2.10
CA THR A 351 11.99 -13.52 -2.35
C THR A 351 12.81 -13.39 -1.07
N LEU A 352 12.22 -12.87 0.01
CA LEU A 352 12.89 -12.78 1.31
C LEU A 352 13.24 -14.17 1.86
N LEU A 353 12.29 -15.09 1.80
CA LEU A 353 12.48 -16.46 2.27
C LEU A 353 13.54 -17.19 1.45
N GLU A 354 13.52 -17.04 0.13
CA GLU A 354 14.53 -17.60 -0.79
C GLU A 354 15.92 -17.05 -0.48
N ALA A 355 16.07 -15.74 -0.33
CA ALA A 355 17.35 -15.10 -0.01
C ALA A 355 17.91 -15.59 1.34
N HIS A 356 17.06 -15.73 2.36
CA HIS A 356 17.48 -16.27 3.66
C HIS A 356 17.86 -17.76 3.57
N GLN A 357 17.11 -18.56 2.81
CA GLN A 357 17.42 -19.97 2.62
C GLN A 357 18.71 -20.19 1.83
N GLU A 358 18.98 -19.37 0.80
CA GLU A 358 20.23 -19.42 0.05
C GLU A 358 21.44 -19.15 0.96
N LYS A 359 21.30 -18.18 1.87
CA LYS A 359 22.37 -17.80 2.81
C LYS A 359 22.55 -18.77 3.97
N HIS A 360 21.47 -19.30 4.55
CA HIS A 360 21.48 -20.03 5.83
C HIS A 360 21.02 -21.49 5.75
N GLY A 361 20.51 -21.94 4.60
CA GLY A 361 20.02 -23.31 4.39
C GLY A 361 18.68 -23.64 5.06
N LYS A 362 18.05 -22.68 5.74
CA LYS A 362 16.78 -22.84 6.48
C LYS A 362 15.90 -21.61 6.34
N PHE A 363 14.58 -21.77 6.56
CA PHE A 363 13.67 -20.64 6.70
C PHE A 363 14.00 -19.84 7.97
N PRO A 364 13.81 -18.50 7.95
CA PRO A 364 13.93 -17.69 9.16
C PRO A 364 12.84 -18.08 10.15
N GLN A 365 13.17 -18.17 11.44
CA GLN A 365 12.17 -18.45 12.47
C GLN A 365 11.27 -17.23 12.74
N LYS A 366 11.87 -16.03 12.73
CA LYS A 366 11.15 -14.77 12.95
C LYS A 366 11.73 -13.62 12.13
N VAL A 367 10.83 -12.83 11.55
CA VAL A 367 11.16 -11.65 10.75
C VAL A 367 10.55 -10.42 11.41
N SER A 368 11.36 -9.38 11.61
CA SER A 368 10.87 -8.09 12.08
C SER A 368 10.58 -7.12 10.95
N PHE A 369 9.57 -6.28 11.12
CA PHE A 369 9.12 -5.30 10.14
C PHE A 369 8.95 -3.94 10.77
N THR A 370 9.46 -2.90 10.12
CA THR A 370 9.13 -1.51 10.45
C THR A 370 8.01 -1.00 9.53
N LEU A 371 6.92 -0.49 10.11
CA LEU A 371 5.78 0.05 9.37
C LEU A 371 5.76 1.58 9.39
N TRP A 372 5.91 2.16 8.21
CA TRP A 372 5.86 3.60 7.94
C TRP A 372 4.57 3.99 7.24
N SER A 373 4.04 5.18 7.55
CA SER A 373 2.84 5.68 6.89
C SER A 373 3.06 6.01 5.41
N GLY A 374 4.25 6.51 5.04
CA GLY A 374 4.61 6.85 3.65
C GLY A 374 4.50 5.64 2.72
N ASP A 375 5.33 4.63 2.96
CA ASP A 375 5.23 3.31 2.31
C ASP A 375 3.81 2.73 2.31
N PHE A 376 3.11 2.76 3.45
CA PHE A 376 1.77 2.19 3.54
C PHE A 376 0.77 2.87 2.60
N ILE A 377 0.87 4.19 2.45
CA ILE A 377 0.08 5.00 1.53
C ILE A 377 0.43 4.65 0.09
N ASP A 378 1.73 4.68 -0.25
CA ASP A 378 2.22 4.53 -1.62
C ASP A 378 2.05 3.12 -2.16
N THR A 379 2.11 2.11 -1.29
CA THR A 379 2.00 0.70 -1.65
C THR A 379 0.62 0.10 -1.38
N GLU A 380 -0.31 0.90 -0.83
CA GLU A 380 -1.63 0.45 -0.38
C GLU A 380 -1.58 -0.77 0.57
N GLY A 381 -0.53 -0.84 1.40
CA GLY A 381 -0.33 -1.85 2.44
C GLY A 381 0.44 -3.11 2.02
N ALA A 382 1.43 -3.02 1.13
CA ALA A 382 2.21 -4.18 0.69
C ALA A 382 3.02 -4.85 1.82
N MET A 383 3.59 -4.06 2.74
CA MET A 383 4.26 -4.57 3.94
C MET A 383 3.31 -5.37 4.84
N VAL A 384 2.08 -4.90 5.04
CA VAL A 384 1.05 -5.61 5.81
C VAL A 384 0.66 -6.92 5.13
N ALA A 385 0.55 -6.93 3.80
CA ALA A 385 0.33 -8.16 3.04
C ALA A 385 1.48 -9.17 3.19
N GLN A 386 2.73 -8.71 3.17
CA GLN A 386 3.89 -9.57 3.39
C GLN A 386 3.85 -10.22 4.78
N ILE A 387 3.53 -9.45 5.83
CA ILE A 387 3.36 -9.95 7.20
C ILE A 387 2.26 -11.02 7.27
N PHE A 388 1.08 -10.72 6.70
CA PHE A 388 -0.04 -11.67 6.66
C PHE A 388 0.34 -12.98 5.97
N TYR A 389 0.98 -12.88 4.79
CA TYR A 389 1.40 -14.07 4.08
C TYR A 389 2.41 -14.87 4.91
N LEU A 390 3.46 -14.27 5.50
CA LEU A 390 4.45 -14.97 6.33
C LEU A 390 3.81 -15.74 7.51
N LEU A 391 2.84 -15.13 8.20
CA LEU A 391 2.02 -15.77 9.23
C LEU A 391 1.12 -16.89 8.69
N GLY A 392 0.89 -16.92 7.38
CA GLY A 392 0.03 -17.87 6.69
C GLY A 392 -1.45 -17.53 6.82
N VAL A 393 -1.80 -16.24 6.78
CA VAL A 393 -3.17 -15.74 6.72
C VAL A 393 -3.37 -14.87 5.49
N GLU A 394 -4.61 -14.75 5.02
CA GLU A 394 -4.98 -13.89 3.89
C GLU A 394 -6.18 -12.99 4.22
N PRO A 395 -6.30 -11.81 3.58
CA PRO A 395 -7.38 -10.87 3.84
C PRO A 395 -8.73 -11.33 3.27
N VAL A 396 -9.80 -11.11 4.03
CA VAL A 396 -11.20 -11.31 3.63
C VAL A 396 -11.82 -9.95 3.35
N ARG A 397 -12.40 -9.80 2.14
CA ARG A 397 -12.97 -8.54 1.68
C ARG A 397 -14.48 -8.54 1.61
N ASP A 398 -15.06 -7.37 1.84
CA ASP A 398 -16.46 -7.10 1.54
C ASP A 398 -16.66 -6.66 0.07
N PRO A 399 -17.92 -6.48 -0.40
CA PRO A 399 -18.19 -6.01 -1.75
C PRO A 399 -17.65 -4.61 -2.10
N PHE A 400 -17.31 -3.78 -1.11
CA PHE A 400 -16.66 -2.47 -1.27
C PHE A 400 -15.12 -2.58 -1.27
N LYS A 401 -14.59 -3.81 -1.34
CA LYS A 401 -13.16 -4.16 -1.30
C LYS A 401 -12.45 -3.86 0.03
N ARG A 402 -13.20 -3.52 1.08
CA ARG A 402 -12.63 -3.30 2.42
C ARG A 402 -12.22 -4.64 3.01
N VAL A 403 -11.03 -4.68 3.62
CA VAL A 403 -10.53 -5.84 4.36
C VAL A 403 -11.17 -5.82 5.74
N VAL A 404 -12.22 -6.64 5.88
CA VAL A 404 -13.05 -6.73 7.09
C VAL A 404 -12.61 -7.82 8.04
N ASP A 405 -11.89 -8.83 7.53
CA ASP A 405 -11.36 -9.92 8.35
C ASP A 405 -10.13 -10.56 7.67
N ILE A 406 -9.58 -11.60 8.30
CA ILE A 406 -8.50 -12.46 7.81
C ILE A 406 -8.88 -13.92 8.02
N ARG A 407 -8.31 -14.83 7.23
CA ARG A 407 -8.47 -16.29 7.39
C ARG A 407 -7.14 -17.01 7.26
N LEU A 408 -7.00 -18.17 7.91
CA LEU A 408 -5.82 -19.02 7.77
C LEU A 408 -5.74 -19.60 6.35
N ILE A 409 -4.56 -19.55 5.76
CA ILE A 409 -4.19 -20.33 4.59
C ILE A 409 -3.87 -21.76 5.07
N PRO A 410 -4.50 -22.81 4.51
CA PRO A 410 -4.17 -24.20 4.80
C PRO A 410 -2.69 -24.48 4.57
N LEU A 411 -2.07 -25.31 5.43
CA LEU A 411 -0.62 -25.54 5.36
C LEU A 411 -0.20 -26.19 4.03
N GLU A 412 -1.05 -27.05 3.48
CA GLU A 412 -0.86 -27.70 2.18
C GLU A 412 -0.82 -26.69 1.02
N GLU A 413 -1.59 -25.62 1.13
CA GLU A 413 -1.59 -24.51 0.16
C GLU A 413 -0.38 -23.58 0.40
N LEU A 414 -0.03 -23.35 1.67
CA LEU A 414 1.07 -22.48 2.07
C LEU A 414 2.45 -23.05 1.66
N GLY A 415 2.59 -24.37 1.70
CA GLY A 415 3.78 -25.11 1.21
C GLY A 415 5.06 -24.89 2.01
N ARG A 416 4.98 -24.28 3.19
CA ARG A 416 6.10 -23.94 4.09
C ARG A 416 5.63 -23.69 5.53
N PRO A 417 6.52 -23.73 6.54
CA PRO A 417 6.24 -23.30 7.91
C PRO A 417 5.62 -21.89 7.99
N ARG A 418 4.77 -21.66 8.99
CA ARG A 418 4.35 -20.30 9.40
C ARG A 418 5.52 -19.61 10.10
N ILE A 419 5.88 -18.43 9.62
CA ILE A 419 7.04 -17.66 10.07
C ILE A 419 6.55 -16.68 11.15
N ASP A 420 7.20 -16.63 12.31
CA ASP A 420 6.85 -15.63 13.33
C ASP A 420 7.25 -14.24 12.85
N ILE A 421 6.59 -13.22 13.39
CA ILE A 421 6.85 -11.83 13.04
C ILE A 421 6.99 -11.00 14.28
N ILE A 422 7.66 -9.86 14.18
CA ILE A 422 7.51 -8.75 15.10
C ILE A 422 7.39 -7.45 14.29
N VAL A 423 6.57 -6.53 14.75
CA VAL A 423 6.29 -5.28 14.06
C VAL A 423 6.70 -4.14 14.97
N GLN A 424 7.54 -3.27 14.44
CA GLN A 424 7.74 -1.93 14.97
C GLN A 424 6.91 -0.94 14.16
N THR A 425 6.05 -0.18 14.83
CA THR A 425 5.25 0.87 14.19
C THR A 425 5.85 2.25 14.44
N SER A 426 5.92 3.06 13.38
CA SER A 426 6.09 4.52 13.52
C SER A 426 4.85 5.15 14.15
N GLY A 427 5.01 6.30 14.83
CA GLY A 427 3.86 7.01 15.42
C GLY A 427 2.81 7.40 14.36
N GLN A 428 3.24 7.76 13.15
CA GLN A 428 2.33 8.11 12.05
C GLN A 428 1.52 6.90 11.55
N PHE A 429 2.15 5.72 11.42
CA PHE A 429 1.43 4.51 11.03
C PHE A 429 0.41 4.09 12.11
N ARG A 430 0.80 4.17 13.39
CA ARG A 430 -0.11 3.92 14.51
C ARG A 430 -1.38 4.76 14.41
N ASP A 431 -1.22 6.05 14.12
CA ASP A 431 -2.34 7.00 14.04
C ASP A 431 -3.19 6.81 12.78
N LEU A 432 -2.56 6.43 11.67
CA LEU A 432 -3.23 6.25 10.37
C LEU A 432 -3.97 4.92 10.23
N ALA A 433 -3.38 3.83 10.73
CA ALA A 433 -3.76 2.46 10.36
C ALA A 433 -3.92 1.52 11.56
N ALA A 434 -4.44 2.03 12.69
CA ALA A 434 -4.70 1.27 13.91
C ALA A 434 -5.41 -0.07 13.67
N SER A 435 -6.43 -0.09 12.81
CA SER A 435 -7.17 -1.30 12.47
C SER A 435 -6.31 -2.39 11.82
N ARG A 436 -5.25 -2.02 11.09
CA ARG A 436 -4.33 -2.99 10.48
C ARG A 436 -3.41 -3.62 11.50
N MET A 437 -3.00 -2.88 12.53
CA MET A 437 -2.24 -3.44 13.67
C MET A 437 -3.07 -4.48 14.42
N PHE A 438 -4.38 -4.24 14.60
CA PHE A 438 -5.29 -5.21 15.22
C PHE A 438 -5.38 -6.50 14.41
N LEU A 439 -5.47 -6.40 13.08
CA LEU A 439 -5.45 -7.57 12.21
C LEU A 439 -4.12 -8.33 12.29
N ILE A 440 -2.98 -7.65 12.45
CA ILE A 440 -1.68 -8.32 12.64
C ILE A 440 -1.66 -9.11 13.96
N ASN A 441 -2.08 -8.53 15.08
CA ASN A 441 -2.15 -9.27 16.34
C ASN A 441 -3.16 -10.42 16.27
N LYS A 442 -4.30 -10.22 15.60
CA LYS A 442 -5.28 -11.28 15.34
C LYS A 442 -4.65 -12.41 14.51
N ALA A 443 -3.88 -12.07 13.49
CA ALA A 443 -3.18 -13.04 12.64
C ALA A 443 -2.18 -13.87 13.42
N VAL A 444 -1.41 -13.25 14.33
CA VAL A 444 -0.48 -13.96 15.22
C VAL A 444 -1.22 -14.94 16.12
N LYS A 445 -2.32 -14.51 16.76
CA LYS A 445 -3.16 -15.38 17.62
C LYS A 445 -3.74 -16.56 16.82
N MET A 446 -4.22 -16.32 15.60
CA MET A 446 -4.74 -17.36 14.71
C MET A 446 -3.65 -18.34 14.26
N ALA A 447 -2.50 -17.84 13.83
CA ALA A 447 -1.38 -18.66 13.37
C ALA A 447 -0.78 -19.49 14.51
N ALA A 448 -0.64 -18.93 15.72
CA ALA A 448 -0.16 -19.67 16.89
C ALA A 448 -1.13 -20.79 17.35
N GLY A 449 -2.43 -20.60 17.13
CA GLY A 449 -3.49 -21.57 17.44
C GLY A 449 -3.73 -22.63 16.36
N ALA A 450 -3.07 -22.55 15.21
CA ALA A 450 -3.27 -23.49 14.11
C ALA A 450 -2.78 -24.91 14.46
N GLU A 451 -3.54 -25.93 14.06
CA GLU A 451 -3.19 -27.35 14.20
C GLU A 451 -2.36 -27.83 13.00
N ASP A 452 -1.14 -27.28 12.86
CA ASP A 452 -0.22 -27.65 11.79
C ASP A 452 0.48 -28.99 12.08
N SER A 453 0.69 -29.82 11.05
CA SER A 453 1.26 -31.17 11.20
C SER A 453 2.75 -31.18 11.57
N GLU A 454 3.54 -30.19 11.09
CA GLU A 454 4.93 -29.95 11.52
C GLU A 454 5.35 -28.46 11.37
N GLN A 455 6.24 -27.99 12.28
CA GLN A 455 6.96 -26.70 12.30
C GLN A 455 6.12 -25.42 12.09
N ASN A 456 5.59 -24.89 13.20
CA ASN A 456 4.97 -23.57 13.28
C ASN A 456 5.82 -22.64 14.16
N TYR A 457 6.57 -21.72 13.52
CA TYR A 457 7.49 -20.83 14.25
C TYR A 457 6.76 -19.76 15.05
N VAL A 458 5.53 -19.39 14.67
CA VAL A 458 4.68 -18.47 15.46
C VAL A 458 4.37 -19.09 16.82
N LYS A 459 3.90 -20.34 16.83
CA LYS A 459 3.61 -21.08 18.07
C LYS A 459 4.88 -21.27 18.91
N ALA A 460 6.00 -21.64 18.28
CA ALA A 460 7.28 -21.79 18.96
C ALA A 460 7.75 -20.46 19.59
N GLY A 461 7.62 -19.35 18.86
CA GLY A 461 7.98 -18.01 19.32
C GLY A 461 7.11 -17.51 20.47
N VAL A 462 5.80 -17.79 20.46
CA VAL A 462 4.90 -17.50 21.60
C VAL A 462 5.35 -18.27 22.85
N LEU A 463 5.66 -19.56 22.72
CA LEU A 463 6.13 -20.37 23.85
C LEU A 463 7.48 -19.90 24.39
N ALA A 464 8.41 -19.55 23.50
CA ALA A 464 9.71 -19.00 23.88
C ALA A 464 9.56 -17.66 24.61
N ALA A 465 8.73 -16.74 24.10
CA ALA A 465 8.47 -15.46 24.74
C ALA A 465 7.82 -15.63 26.12
N GLU A 466 6.84 -16.54 26.26
CA GLU A 466 6.22 -16.86 27.56
C GLU A 466 7.26 -17.36 28.56
N GLN A 467 8.19 -18.21 28.11
CA GLN A 467 9.26 -18.76 28.95
C GLN A 467 10.23 -17.67 29.42
N VAL A 468 10.69 -16.80 28.51
CA VAL A 468 11.59 -15.69 28.86
C VAL A 468 10.91 -14.72 29.84
N MET A 469 9.63 -14.41 29.66
CA MET A 469 8.88 -13.56 30.60
C MET A 469 8.78 -14.20 31.99
N LYS A 470 8.57 -15.52 32.08
CA LYS A 470 8.57 -16.26 33.35
C LYS A 470 9.94 -16.20 34.05
N GLU A 471 11.02 -16.39 33.29
CA GLU A 471 12.40 -16.29 33.80
C GLU A 471 12.73 -14.88 34.29
N LYS A 472 12.17 -13.85 33.65
CA LYS A 472 12.24 -12.45 34.10
C LYS A 472 11.28 -12.12 35.26
N GLY A 473 10.59 -13.11 35.83
CA GLY A 473 9.79 -12.97 37.05
C GLY A 473 8.32 -12.63 36.85
N MET A 474 7.79 -12.63 35.62
CA MET A 474 6.34 -12.49 35.40
C MET A 474 5.58 -13.73 35.85
N SER A 475 4.37 -13.53 36.38
CA SER A 475 3.50 -14.66 36.72
C SER A 475 3.12 -15.45 35.44
N PRO A 476 2.89 -16.78 35.52
CA PRO A 476 2.49 -17.57 34.36
C PRO A 476 1.25 -17.03 33.63
N LYS A 477 0.33 -16.41 34.37
CA LYS A 477 -0.86 -15.77 33.79
C LYS A 477 -0.47 -14.56 32.93
N GLN A 478 0.31 -13.64 33.49
CA GLN A 478 0.76 -12.44 32.77
C GLN A 478 1.66 -12.80 31.58
N ALA A 479 2.58 -13.74 31.76
CA ALA A 479 3.45 -14.19 30.67
C ALA A 479 2.64 -14.74 29.48
N ARG A 480 1.57 -15.50 29.74
CA ARG A 480 0.70 -16.04 28.68
C ARG A 480 -0.15 -14.96 28.01
N GLU A 481 -0.59 -13.96 28.76
CA GLU A 481 -1.34 -12.83 28.24
C GLU A 481 -0.49 -12.00 27.26
N TRP A 482 0.77 -11.77 27.60
CA TRP A 482 1.69 -10.97 26.80
C TRP A 482 2.45 -11.73 25.71
N SER A 483 2.54 -13.07 25.79
CA SER A 483 3.37 -13.88 24.87
C SER A 483 2.95 -13.83 23.40
N THR A 484 1.70 -13.41 23.11
CA THR A 484 1.17 -13.26 21.75
C THR A 484 1.35 -11.86 21.17
N GLN A 485 1.85 -10.89 21.94
CA GLN A 485 2.03 -9.53 21.44
C GLN A 485 3.19 -9.47 20.46
N ARG A 486 2.95 -8.83 19.30
CA ARG A 486 3.95 -8.65 18.24
C ARG A 486 4.00 -7.26 17.64
N VAL A 487 3.06 -6.36 17.96
CA VAL A 487 3.08 -4.98 17.46
C VAL A 487 3.53 -4.04 18.57
N PHE A 488 4.67 -3.40 18.37
CA PHE A 488 5.34 -2.51 19.30
C PHE A 488 5.64 -1.14 18.67
N GLY A 489 5.77 -0.09 19.48
CA GLY A 489 6.15 1.24 19.00
C GLY A 489 6.45 2.22 20.14
N GLY A 490 6.45 3.51 19.83
CA GLY A 490 6.79 4.58 20.78
C GLY A 490 5.89 4.60 22.02
N VAL A 491 6.49 4.68 23.22
CA VAL A 491 5.78 4.91 24.49
C VAL A 491 5.15 6.29 24.54
N ASN A 492 4.08 6.44 25.32
CA ASN A 492 3.39 7.71 25.57
C ASN A 492 2.95 8.46 24.29
N GLY A 493 2.67 7.74 23.21
CA GLY A 493 2.30 8.35 21.94
C GLY A 493 3.47 8.94 21.14
N ASN A 494 4.72 8.71 21.54
CA ASN A 494 5.90 9.27 20.89
C ASN A 494 6.02 8.82 19.41
N TYR A 495 6.69 9.65 18.60
CA TYR A 495 6.91 9.42 17.17
C TYR A 495 8.31 8.90 16.86
N GLY A 496 9.31 9.32 17.63
CA GLY A 496 10.70 8.85 17.49
C GLY A 496 11.08 7.83 18.56
N THR A 497 12.28 7.29 18.42
CA THR A 497 12.89 6.33 19.36
C THR A 497 13.65 7.03 20.49
N ASN A 498 13.95 8.33 20.32
CA ASN A 498 14.80 9.16 21.18
C ASN A 498 16.24 8.64 21.34
N ILE A 499 16.76 7.85 20.41
CA ILE A 499 18.17 7.41 20.43
C ILE A 499 19.10 8.32 19.63
N MET A 500 18.59 9.09 18.67
CA MET A 500 19.42 9.89 17.74
C MET A 500 20.28 10.91 18.50
N GLY A 501 19.66 11.74 19.34
CA GLY A 501 20.42 12.70 20.15
C GLY A 501 21.38 12.06 21.15
N MET A 502 21.10 10.83 21.61
CA MET A 502 22.03 10.07 22.45
C MET A 502 23.23 9.58 21.64
N VAL A 503 23.01 9.09 20.43
CA VAL A 503 24.06 8.64 19.51
C VAL A 503 24.95 9.80 19.09
N GLU A 504 24.38 10.93 18.71
CA GLU A 504 25.12 12.15 18.32
C GLU A 504 25.92 12.76 19.48
N GLN A 505 25.49 12.53 20.72
CA GLN A 505 26.28 12.84 21.91
C GLN A 505 27.25 11.68 22.20
N GLY A 506 28.29 11.53 21.39
CA GLY A 506 29.23 10.40 21.45
C GLY A 506 29.90 10.15 22.83
N ASN A 507 30.00 11.17 23.69
CA ASN A 507 30.46 11.03 25.09
C ASN A 507 29.33 10.80 26.12
N GLY A 508 28.07 10.82 25.69
CA GLY A 508 26.90 10.54 26.53
C GLY A 508 26.65 9.05 26.77
N TRP A 509 27.42 8.18 26.12
CA TRP A 509 27.38 6.73 26.26
C TRP A 509 28.76 6.11 26.04
N ASP A 510 29.05 5.03 26.76
CA ASP A 510 30.31 4.28 26.69
C ASP A 510 30.12 2.88 26.08
N ASP A 511 28.89 2.36 26.11
CA ASP A 511 28.54 1.02 25.68
C ASP A 511 27.28 1.07 24.78
N GLU A 512 27.33 0.39 23.64
CA GLU A 512 26.18 0.20 22.74
C GLU A 512 24.96 -0.37 23.48
N GLN A 513 25.17 -1.14 24.56
CA GLN A 513 24.10 -1.67 25.40
C GLN A 513 23.21 -0.55 26.00
N GLN A 514 23.77 0.63 26.32
CA GLN A 514 23.01 1.76 26.85
C GLN A 514 22.04 2.32 25.80
N VAL A 515 22.47 2.36 24.54
CA VAL A 515 21.65 2.78 23.40
C VAL A 515 20.56 1.75 23.12
N ALA A 516 20.91 0.45 23.15
CA ALA A 516 19.96 -0.65 22.99
C ALA A 516 18.86 -0.64 24.08
N ASP A 517 19.24 -0.45 25.35
CA ASP A 517 18.30 -0.37 26.47
C ASP A 517 17.36 0.83 26.32
N THR A 518 17.88 1.98 25.87
CA THR A 518 17.08 3.18 25.62
C THR A 518 16.05 2.92 24.52
N TYR A 519 16.48 2.29 23.42
CA TYR A 519 15.58 1.88 22.35
C TYR A 519 14.47 0.93 22.84
N ILE A 520 14.84 -0.13 23.56
CA ILE A 520 13.89 -1.14 24.08
C ILE A 520 12.85 -0.48 24.99
N ASN A 521 13.26 0.45 25.85
CA ASN A 521 12.35 1.16 26.74
C ASN A 521 11.43 2.12 25.98
N ASN A 522 11.94 2.82 24.97
CA ASN A 522 11.17 3.85 24.25
C ASN A 522 10.26 3.26 23.18
N MET A 523 10.64 2.13 22.58
CA MET A 523 9.90 1.47 21.49
C MET A 523 9.17 0.19 21.93
N GLY A 524 9.14 -0.09 23.23
CA GLY A 524 8.50 -1.28 23.81
C GLY A 524 7.02 -1.14 24.13
N ALA A 525 6.34 -0.06 23.70
CA ALA A 525 4.91 0.09 23.92
C ALA A 525 4.12 -0.86 23.03
N ILE A 526 3.13 -1.54 23.59
CA ILE A 526 2.31 -2.54 22.92
C ILE A 526 1.12 -1.85 22.26
N TYR A 527 0.87 -2.17 21.00
CA TYR A 527 -0.30 -1.66 20.27
C TYR A 527 -1.21 -2.83 19.88
N ASP A 528 -2.18 -3.12 20.75
CA ASP A 528 -3.25 -4.10 20.53
C ASP A 528 -4.62 -3.42 20.70
N GLU A 529 -5.69 -4.14 20.38
CA GLU A 529 -7.06 -3.62 20.55
C GLU A 529 -7.42 -3.44 22.04
N GLY A 530 -8.15 -2.37 22.36
CA GLY A 530 -8.73 -2.14 23.69
C GLY A 530 -7.76 -1.54 24.71
N GLU A 531 -7.80 -2.05 25.95
CA GLU A 531 -7.10 -1.46 27.11
C GLU A 531 -5.57 -1.58 27.02
N ASN A 532 -5.05 -2.45 26.15
CA ASN A 532 -3.61 -2.64 25.96
C ASN A 532 -2.98 -1.64 24.97
N TRP A 533 -3.76 -0.72 24.39
CA TRP A 533 -3.26 0.28 23.46
C TRP A 533 -2.26 1.24 24.14
N GLY A 534 -1.00 1.18 23.72
CA GLY A 534 0.10 1.97 24.30
C GLY A 534 0.60 1.44 25.64
N ALA A 535 0.18 0.24 26.07
CA ALA A 535 0.64 -0.34 27.33
C ALA A 535 2.14 -0.65 27.29
N PHE A 536 2.85 -0.40 28.39
CA PHE A 536 4.26 -0.73 28.51
C PHE A 536 4.49 -1.69 29.67
N GLN A 537 5.17 -2.81 29.39
CA GLN A 537 5.57 -3.79 30.38
C GLN A 537 6.99 -4.25 30.10
N LYS A 538 7.93 -3.87 30.97
CA LYS A 538 9.35 -4.26 30.88
C LYS A 538 9.47 -5.78 30.76
N GLY A 539 10.31 -6.26 29.84
CA GLY A 539 10.52 -7.69 29.58
C GLY A 539 9.66 -8.25 28.44
N VAL A 540 8.54 -7.62 28.08
CA VAL A 540 7.65 -8.12 27.01
C VAL A 540 8.29 -7.94 25.65
N PHE A 541 8.81 -6.75 25.35
CA PHE A 541 9.42 -6.47 24.05
C PHE A 541 10.67 -7.33 23.84
N GLU A 542 11.54 -7.44 24.85
CA GLU A 542 12.73 -8.30 24.78
C GLU A 542 12.36 -9.79 24.60
N ALA A 543 11.31 -10.26 25.25
CA ALA A 543 10.83 -11.62 25.06
C ALA A 543 10.28 -11.83 23.63
N ALA A 544 9.62 -10.83 23.05
CA ALA A 544 9.13 -10.87 21.68
C ALA A 544 10.28 -10.82 20.64
N LEU A 545 11.42 -10.20 20.96
CA LEU A 545 12.60 -10.13 20.07
C LEU A 545 13.36 -11.47 19.95
N GLN A 546 13.13 -12.44 20.83
CA GLN A 546 13.78 -13.75 20.78
C GLN A 546 13.57 -14.45 19.42
N ASN A 547 14.60 -15.14 18.93
CA ASN A 547 14.59 -15.84 17.63
C ASN A 547 14.45 -14.94 16.39
N THR A 548 14.53 -13.61 16.52
CA THR A 548 14.55 -12.70 15.36
C THR A 548 15.84 -12.88 14.57
N GLU A 549 15.72 -13.34 13.33
CA GLU A 549 16.86 -13.60 12.44
C GLU A 549 16.95 -12.56 11.32
N VAL A 550 15.87 -11.81 11.05
CA VAL A 550 15.77 -10.85 9.95
C VAL A 550 15.07 -9.55 10.38
N VAL A 551 15.54 -8.41 9.88
CA VAL A 551 14.94 -7.08 9.98
C VAL A 551 14.63 -6.53 8.60
N VAL A 552 13.39 -6.10 8.39
CA VAL A 552 12.91 -5.53 7.13
C VAL A 552 12.37 -4.12 7.33
N GLN A 553 12.82 -3.19 6.50
CA GLN A 553 12.28 -1.83 6.40
C GLN A 553 11.88 -1.52 4.95
N PRO A 554 10.80 -0.76 4.68
CA PRO A 554 10.51 -0.31 3.33
C PRO A 554 11.48 0.79 2.88
N ARG A 555 11.62 0.94 1.56
CA ARG A 555 12.28 2.08 0.91
C ARG A 555 11.46 2.49 -0.32
N GLU A 556 10.77 3.60 -0.23
CA GLU A 556 9.86 4.10 -1.26
C GLU A 556 10.43 5.27 -2.08
N SER A 557 11.35 6.05 -1.51
CA SER A 557 11.79 7.31 -2.09
C SER A 557 13.02 7.21 -2.99
N ASN A 558 13.01 7.97 -4.07
CA ASN A 558 14.19 8.18 -4.92
C ASN A 558 15.09 9.34 -4.46
N THR A 559 14.63 10.19 -3.53
CA THR A 559 15.37 11.37 -3.06
C THR A 559 16.11 11.17 -1.74
N TRP A 560 15.78 10.10 -1.01
CA TRP A 560 16.48 9.70 0.21
C TRP A 560 16.65 8.17 0.25
N GLY A 561 17.44 7.68 1.22
CA GLY A 561 17.69 6.26 1.39
C GLY A 561 18.28 5.93 2.76
N GLY A 562 19.13 4.91 2.81
CA GLY A 562 19.74 4.42 4.03
C GLY A 562 20.63 5.46 4.72
N LEU A 563 21.42 6.24 3.98
CA LEU A 563 22.37 7.19 4.58
C LEU A 563 21.79 8.60 4.72
N SER A 564 20.92 9.01 3.81
CA SER A 564 20.41 10.39 3.73
C SER A 564 19.23 10.69 4.64
N LEU A 565 18.64 9.69 5.31
CA LEU A 565 17.56 9.88 6.27
C LEU A 565 17.89 9.20 7.61
N ASP A 566 17.93 10.00 8.67
CA ASP A 566 18.24 9.62 10.05
C ASP A 566 17.29 8.55 10.60
N HIS A 567 15.99 8.69 10.33
CA HIS A 567 14.97 7.74 10.78
C HIS A 567 15.20 6.30 10.29
N VAL A 568 16.01 6.07 9.26
CA VAL A 568 16.31 4.71 8.79
C VAL A 568 17.29 4.01 9.74
N TYR A 569 18.40 4.64 10.14
CA TYR A 569 19.28 4.04 11.14
C TYR A 569 18.61 4.00 12.51
N GLU A 570 17.79 5.01 12.81
CA GLU A 570 17.07 5.10 14.08
C GLU A 570 16.15 3.88 14.29
N PHE A 571 15.34 3.53 13.28
CA PHE A 571 14.39 2.43 13.39
C PHE A 571 15.01 1.07 13.08
N MET A 572 15.53 0.85 11.87
CA MET A 572 16.11 -0.45 11.48
C MET A 572 17.43 -0.74 12.18
N GLY A 573 18.29 0.27 12.32
CA GLY A 573 19.53 0.13 13.07
C GLY A 573 19.24 -0.10 14.56
N GLY A 574 18.42 0.75 15.18
CA GLY A 574 18.00 0.57 16.58
C GLY A 574 17.36 -0.79 16.85
N LEU A 575 16.53 -1.31 15.94
CA LEU A 575 15.92 -2.63 16.08
C LEU A 575 16.96 -3.74 15.97
N SER A 576 17.88 -3.62 15.01
CA SER A 576 18.97 -4.57 14.83
C SER A 576 19.86 -4.63 16.08
N MET A 577 20.20 -3.48 16.65
CA MET A 577 20.96 -3.39 17.89
C MET A 577 20.20 -3.99 19.07
N ALA A 578 18.89 -3.72 19.20
CA ALA A 578 18.05 -4.30 20.25
C ALA A 578 17.97 -5.84 20.14
N VAL A 579 17.82 -6.38 18.92
CA VAL A 579 17.86 -7.83 18.68
C VAL A 579 19.22 -8.41 19.06
N ARG A 580 20.32 -7.77 18.63
CA ARG A 580 21.70 -8.19 18.94
C ARG A 580 21.95 -8.22 20.45
N SER A 581 21.54 -7.16 21.14
CA SER A 581 21.65 -7.05 22.60
C SER A 581 20.86 -8.13 23.34
N VAL A 582 19.64 -8.42 22.89
CA VAL A 582 18.73 -9.36 23.58
C VAL A 582 19.03 -10.82 23.27
N THR A 583 19.51 -11.13 22.07
CA THR A 583 19.67 -12.51 21.59
C THR A 583 21.11 -12.96 21.38
N GLY A 584 22.05 -12.02 21.34
CA GLY A 584 23.44 -12.27 20.94
C GLY A 584 23.65 -12.46 19.44
N ASN A 585 22.58 -12.51 18.63
CA ASN A 585 22.66 -12.68 17.18
C ASN A 585 22.45 -11.34 16.47
N ASP A 586 23.32 -11.00 15.53
CA ASP A 586 23.11 -9.85 14.64
C ASP A 586 22.19 -10.27 13.48
N PRO A 587 20.96 -9.74 13.37
CA PRO A 587 20.00 -10.19 12.38
C PRO A 587 20.37 -9.69 10.97
N ASP A 588 19.97 -10.43 9.93
CA ASP A 588 20.11 -9.94 8.56
C ASP A 588 19.17 -8.74 8.33
N ALA A 589 19.66 -7.73 7.61
CA ALA A 589 18.93 -6.49 7.37
C ALA A 589 18.62 -6.32 5.89
N TYR A 590 17.34 -6.16 5.54
CA TYR A 590 16.88 -5.96 4.16
C TYR A 590 15.94 -4.76 4.03
N PHE A 591 16.04 -4.08 2.89
CA PHE A 591 15.02 -3.17 2.39
C PHE A 591 14.05 -3.90 1.46
N ASN A 592 12.76 -3.65 1.61
CA ASN A 592 11.84 -3.78 0.50
C ASN A 592 11.87 -2.48 -0.31
N ASP A 593 12.54 -2.51 -1.46
CA ASP A 593 12.73 -1.36 -2.32
C ASP A 593 11.52 -1.22 -3.28
N PHE A 594 10.70 -0.21 -3.03
CA PHE A 594 9.48 0.13 -3.75
C PHE A 594 9.64 1.27 -4.76
N ARG A 595 10.84 1.85 -4.89
CA ARG A 595 11.12 2.97 -5.79
C ARG A 595 10.76 2.69 -7.25
N ASN A 596 10.77 1.42 -7.64
CA ASN A 596 10.18 0.94 -8.88
C ASN A 596 9.01 0.00 -8.57
N PRO A 597 7.75 0.49 -8.58
CA PRO A 597 6.59 -0.32 -8.22
C PRO A 597 6.36 -1.54 -9.13
N SER A 598 6.85 -1.50 -10.37
CA SER A 598 6.74 -2.62 -11.32
C SER A 598 7.82 -3.69 -11.11
N LYS A 599 8.84 -3.38 -10.30
CA LYS A 599 10.00 -4.26 -10.03
C LYS A 599 10.51 -4.05 -8.61
N ALA A 600 9.60 -4.16 -7.64
CA ALA A 600 10.00 -4.12 -6.25
C ALA A 600 10.97 -5.28 -5.95
N LYS A 601 11.93 -5.04 -5.06
CA LYS A 601 12.97 -6.03 -4.75
C LYS A 601 13.33 -6.03 -3.27
N VAL A 602 13.79 -7.17 -2.79
CA VAL A 602 14.45 -7.30 -1.49
C VAL A 602 15.93 -6.97 -1.70
N GLN A 603 16.45 -5.95 -1.00
CA GLN A 603 17.82 -5.46 -1.12
C GLN A 603 18.52 -5.54 0.24
N GLY A 604 19.74 -6.08 0.32
CA GLY A 604 20.48 -6.11 1.59
C GLY A 604 20.91 -4.70 2.05
N LEU A 605 20.97 -4.46 3.36
CA LEU A 605 21.37 -3.15 3.91
C LEU A 605 22.74 -2.69 3.44
N LYS A 606 23.78 -3.54 3.55
CA LYS A 606 25.13 -3.21 3.08
C LYS A 606 25.16 -2.87 1.58
N GLU A 607 24.39 -3.59 0.77
CA GLU A 607 24.22 -3.26 -0.65
C GLU A 607 23.57 -1.89 -0.83
N ALA A 608 22.50 -1.60 -0.09
CA ALA A 608 21.78 -0.33 -0.17
C ALA A 608 22.65 0.87 0.24
N ILE A 609 23.41 0.75 1.33
CA ILE A 609 24.39 1.75 1.80
C ILE A 609 25.41 2.06 0.70
N TRP A 610 26.02 1.03 0.13
CA TRP A 610 27.03 1.20 -0.92
C TRP A 610 26.47 1.73 -2.24
N VAL A 611 25.25 1.32 -2.62
CA VAL A 611 24.54 1.85 -3.79
C VAL A 611 24.27 3.35 -3.61
N GLU A 612 23.84 3.76 -2.43
CA GLU A 612 23.59 5.17 -2.12
C GLU A 612 24.88 5.98 -2.09
N ALA A 613 25.89 5.54 -1.34
CA ALA A 613 27.18 6.22 -1.28
C ALA A 613 27.78 6.43 -2.68
N ARG A 614 27.76 5.39 -3.53
CA ARG A 614 28.28 5.47 -4.92
C ARG A 614 27.43 6.29 -5.87
N SER A 615 26.14 6.44 -5.61
CA SER A 615 25.26 7.28 -6.44
C SER A 615 25.20 8.74 -5.97
N THR A 616 25.60 9.01 -4.72
CA THR A 616 25.53 10.32 -4.07
C THR A 616 26.92 10.80 -3.60
N LEU A 617 27.33 10.51 -2.37
CA LEU A 617 28.51 11.03 -1.68
C LEU A 617 29.85 10.76 -2.37
N LEU A 618 29.92 9.74 -3.23
CA LEU A 618 31.12 9.36 -3.98
C LEU A 618 30.98 9.63 -5.48
N ASN A 619 29.88 10.27 -5.90
CA ASN A 619 29.58 10.54 -7.30
C ASN A 619 29.88 12.01 -7.63
N PRO A 620 30.89 12.30 -8.46
CA PRO A 620 31.27 13.68 -8.77
C PRO A 620 30.12 14.49 -9.39
N LYS A 621 29.21 13.83 -10.14
CA LYS A 621 28.03 14.50 -10.71
C LYS A 621 27.03 14.91 -9.62
N TYR A 622 26.78 14.03 -8.65
CA TYR A 622 25.88 14.38 -7.55
C TYR A 622 26.48 15.52 -6.73
N ILE A 623 27.74 15.37 -6.31
CA ILE A 623 28.44 16.33 -5.46
C ILE A 623 28.46 17.72 -6.13
N SER A 624 28.93 17.81 -7.38
CA SER A 624 29.02 19.09 -8.10
C SER A 624 27.66 19.75 -8.37
N GLU A 625 26.60 18.99 -8.64
CA GLU A 625 25.25 19.56 -8.80
C GLU A 625 24.66 20.01 -7.46
N TYR A 626 24.90 19.25 -6.38
CA TYR A 626 24.39 19.57 -5.05
C TYR A 626 25.11 20.79 -4.43
N MET A 627 26.41 20.95 -4.70
CA MET A 627 27.21 22.14 -4.32
C MET A 627 26.79 23.44 -5.03
N LYS A 628 25.87 23.39 -6.01
CA LYS A 628 25.25 24.61 -6.56
C LYS A 628 24.21 25.22 -5.61
N GLY A 629 23.77 24.46 -4.61
CA GLY A 629 23.00 24.99 -3.49
C GLY A 629 23.88 25.83 -2.54
N GLY A 630 23.26 26.35 -1.48
CA GLY A 630 23.97 27.14 -0.46
C GLY A 630 24.19 26.37 0.84
N ALA A 631 24.18 27.09 1.97
CA ALA A 631 24.38 26.54 3.31
C ALA A 631 23.53 25.31 3.66
N SER A 632 22.29 25.23 3.18
CA SER A 632 21.41 24.07 3.41
C SER A 632 21.90 22.81 2.71
N SER A 633 22.51 22.94 1.53
CA SER A 633 23.11 21.82 0.80
C SER A 633 24.39 21.35 1.49
N ALA A 634 25.19 22.28 2.03
CA ALA A 634 26.32 21.92 2.87
C ALA A 634 25.88 21.16 4.13
N GLU A 635 24.80 21.60 4.78
CA GLU A 635 24.26 20.90 5.97
C GLU A 635 23.79 19.47 5.65
N THR A 636 23.14 19.23 4.51
CA THR A 636 22.71 17.87 4.15
C THR A 636 23.90 16.91 3.96
N PHE A 637 25.08 17.39 3.53
CA PHE A 637 26.29 16.56 3.54
C PHE A 637 26.69 16.20 4.97
N ALA A 638 26.74 17.18 5.89
CA ALA A 638 27.08 16.95 7.29
C ALA A 638 26.09 15.99 7.97
N GLU A 639 24.79 16.15 7.70
CA GLU A 639 23.73 15.24 8.16
C GLU A 639 23.96 13.80 7.69
N THR A 640 24.32 13.62 6.42
CA THR A 640 24.59 12.28 5.89
C THR A 640 25.82 11.64 6.56
N PHE A 641 26.82 12.44 6.97
CA PHE A 641 27.96 11.95 7.76
C PHE A 641 27.54 11.51 9.16
N ARG A 642 26.73 12.32 9.86
CA ARG A 642 26.13 11.95 11.17
C ARG A 642 25.33 10.66 11.08
N ASN A 643 24.50 10.52 10.04
CA ASN A 643 23.71 9.31 9.80
C ASN A 643 24.59 8.08 9.51
N THR A 644 25.71 8.26 8.79
CA THR A 644 26.68 7.19 8.54
C THR A 644 27.31 6.70 9.85
N TYR A 645 27.69 7.63 10.74
CA TYR A 645 28.12 7.29 12.11
C TYR A 645 27.01 6.58 12.90
N GLY A 646 25.77 7.04 12.82
CA GLY A 646 24.62 6.38 13.43
C GLY A 646 24.47 4.92 13.01
N TRP A 647 24.67 4.61 11.72
CA TRP A 647 24.72 3.23 11.24
C TRP A 647 25.91 2.43 11.79
N ASN A 648 27.09 3.03 11.95
CA ASN A 648 28.23 2.34 12.58
C ASN A 648 27.91 1.91 14.00
N VAL A 649 27.28 2.78 14.79
CA VAL A 649 26.87 2.47 16.17
C VAL A 649 25.86 1.32 16.18
N MET A 650 24.83 1.40 15.33
CA MET A 650 23.74 0.43 15.33
C MET A 650 24.11 -0.92 14.71
N LYS A 651 24.89 -0.89 13.63
CA LYS A 651 25.18 -2.07 12.80
C LYS A 651 26.62 -2.01 12.25
N PRO A 652 27.63 -2.12 13.12
CA PRO A 652 29.04 -1.90 12.77
C PRO A 652 29.55 -2.84 11.67
N ALA A 653 28.97 -4.05 11.53
CA ALA A 653 29.39 -5.00 10.50
C ALA A 653 29.04 -4.56 9.06
N ASP A 654 28.04 -3.68 8.88
CA ASP A 654 27.55 -3.27 7.57
C ASP A 654 28.18 -1.97 7.05
N VAL A 655 28.80 -1.17 7.93
CA VAL A 655 29.57 0.02 7.55
C VAL A 655 31.05 -0.24 7.76
N ASP A 656 31.77 -0.47 6.66
CA ASP A 656 33.18 -0.85 6.69
C ASP A 656 34.15 0.35 6.56
N ASP A 657 35.41 0.13 6.95
CA ASP A 657 36.50 1.12 6.83
C ASP A 657 36.62 1.68 5.41
N ALA A 658 36.29 0.89 4.39
CA ALA A 658 36.39 1.32 3.00
C ALA A 658 35.40 2.46 2.69
N LEU A 659 34.23 2.50 3.32
CA LEU A 659 33.32 3.65 3.15
C LEU A 659 33.96 4.93 3.71
N TRP A 660 34.45 4.91 4.96
CA TRP A 660 35.09 6.07 5.57
C TRP A 660 36.36 6.51 4.86
N ASN A 661 37.18 5.56 4.39
CA ASN A 661 38.34 5.86 3.56
C ASN A 661 37.96 6.60 2.27
N ASN A 662 36.86 6.20 1.61
CA ASN A 662 36.39 6.91 0.42
C ASN A 662 35.79 8.28 0.75
N LEU A 663 35.08 8.43 1.87
CA LEU A 663 34.58 9.73 2.32
C LEU A 663 35.73 10.69 2.67
N HIS A 664 36.77 10.19 3.35
CA HIS A 664 38.01 10.94 3.60
C HIS A 664 38.66 11.42 2.31
N ASP A 665 38.90 10.48 1.40
CA ASP A 665 39.52 10.77 0.10
C ASP A 665 38.75 11.85 -0.67
N VAL A 666 37.42 11.77 -0.69
CA VAL A 666 36.58 12.69 -1.47
C VAL A 666 36.45 14.06 -0.80
N TYR A 667 36.15 14.13 0.50
CA TYR A 667 35.78 15.39 1.16
C TYR A 667 36.94 16.08 1.89
N ILE A 668 37.98 15.33 2.27
CA ILE A 668 39.14 15.85 3.00
C ILE A 668 40.32 16.01 2.06
N LYS A 669 40.62 15.01 1.24
CA LYS A 669 41.73 15.09 0.25
C LYS A 669 41.32 15.71 -1.09
N ASP A 670 40.03 16.03 -1.27
CA ASP A 670 39.45 16.48 -2.54
C ASP A 670 39.92 15.66 -3.76
N LYS A 671 39.91 14.32 -3.62
CA LYS A 671 40.41 13.38 -4.65
C LYS A 671 39.68 13.52 -6.00
N LEU A 672 38.47 14.08 -6.00
CA LEU A 672 37.68 14.31 -7.21
C LEU A 672 37.95 15.68 -7.84
N GLU A 673 38.79 16.51 -7.23
CA GLU A 673 39.18 17.85 -7.70
C GLU A 673 37.95 18.76 -7.92
N LEU A 674 37.03 18.77 -6.95
CA LEU A 674 35.77 19.52 -7.02
C LEU A 674 35.81 20.84 -6.25
N ASN A 675 36.91 21.15 -5.56
CA ASN A 675 37.05 22.26 -4.61
C ASN A 675 35.99 22.16 -3.50
N VAL A 676 35.86 20.98 -2.89
CA VAL A 676 34.82 20.73 -1.88
C VAL A 676 35.03 21.62 -0.66
N GLN A 677 36.28 21.80 -0.22
CA GLN A 677 36.61 22.64 0.94
C GLN A 677 36.21 24.10 0.70
N ASP A 678 36.59 24.71 -0.43
CA ASP A 678 36.20 26.08 -0.82
C ASP A 678 34.67 26.30 -0.75
N PHE A 679 33.89 25.31 -1.18
CA PHE A 679 32.44 25.38 -1.10
C PHE A 679 31.95 25.44 0.35
N PHE A 680 32.43 24.54 1.21
CA PHE A 680 32.03 24.54 2.62
C PHE A 680 32.49 25.80 3.33
N GLU A 681 33.74 26.21 3.17
CA GLU A 681 34.28 27.43 3.78
C GLU A 681 33.47 28.68 3.41
N ARG A 682 33.04 28.77 2.15
CA ARG A 682 32.21 29.88 1.67
C ARG A 682 30.76 29.82 2.14
N GLU A 683 30.13 28.65 2.07
CA GLU A 683 28.68 28.53 2.25
C GLU A 683 28.29 28.15 3.69
N ASN A 684 29.03 27.24 4.32
CA ASN A 684 28.79 26.77 5.69
C ASN A 684 30.03 26.02 6.27
N PRO A 685 31.02 26.74 6.84
CA PRO A 685 32.22 26.11 7.39
C PRO A 685 31.91 25.17 8.58
N TYR A 686 30.79 25.42 9.29
CA TYR A 686 30.35 24.60 10.41
C TYR A 686 29.95 23.18 9.98
N ALA A 687 29.43 23.02 8.76
CA ALA A 687 29.13 21.70 8.20
C ALA A 687 30.41 20.88 7.99
N LEU A 688 31.50 21.49 7.53
CA LEU A 688 32.79 20.80 7.37
C LEU A 688 33.48 20.53 8.72
N GLN A 689 33.36 21.44 9.69
CA GLN A 689 33.74 21.17 11.08
C GLN A 689 33.01 19.94 11.63
N GLU A 690 31.71 19.82 11.35
CA GLU A 690 30.91 18.67 11.78
C GLU A 690 31.36 17.39 11.10
N MET A 691 31.55 17.40 9.78
CA MET A 691 31.99 16.23 9.02
C MET A 691 33.33 15.71 9.54
N THR A 692 34.29 16.61 9.77
CA THR A 692 35.61 16.25 10.33
C THR A 692 35.49 15.73 11.77
N ALA A 693 34.67 16.35 12.62
CA ALA A 693 34.44 15.90 13.99
C ALA A 693 33.79 14.50 14.04
N VAL A 694 32.79 14.25 13.20
CA VAL A 694 32.13 12.94 13.09
C VAL A 694 33.14 11.86 12.68
N MET A 695 33.98 12.13 11.68
CA MET A 695 35.01 11.20 11.24
C MET A 695 36.03 10.89 12.36
N LEU A 696 36.47 11.91 13.10
CA LEU A 696 37.36 11.74 14.25
C LEU A 696 36.70 10.95 15.39
N GLU A 697 35.41 11.17 15.66
CA GLU A 697 34.65 10.39 16.64
C GLU A 697 34.48 8.93 16.21
N THR A 698 34.27 8.66 14.91
CA THR A 698 34.26 7.31 14.36
C THR A 698 35.57 6.57 14.63
N ILE A 699 36.71 7.27 14.48
CA ILE A 699 38.05 6.72 14.82
C ILE A 699 38.14 6.46 16.33
N ARG A 700 37.83 7.46 17.15
CA ARG A 700 37.94 7.38 18.62
C ARG A 700 37.11 6.24 19.21
N LYS A 701 35.91 6.01 18.68
CA LYS A 701 35.02 4.91 19.10
C LYS A 701 35.40 3.55 18.52
N GLY A 702 36.41 3.49 17.65
CA GLY A 702 36.92 2.24 17.06
C GLY A 702 36.06 1.70 15.91
N TYR A 703 35.17 2.52 15.35
CA TYR A 703 34.31 2.13 14.21
C TYR A 703 35.00 2.29 12.86
N TRP A 704 36.09 3.07 12.81
CA TRP A 704 36.92 3.22 11.63
C TRP A 704 38.40 3.12 12.01
N ASN A 705 39.10 2.16 11.40
CA ASN A 705 40.53 1.99 11.55
C ASN A 705 41.30 2.85 10.52
N ALA A 706 41.41 4.15 10.81
CA ALA A 706 42.13 5.11 9.98
C ALA A 706 43.66 4.95 10.07
N SER A 707 44.37 5.27 9.00
CA SER A 707 45.84 5.38 9.04
C SER A 707 46.28 6.64 9.81
N GLU A 708 47.54 6.65 10.27
CA GLU A 708 48.14 7.83 10.92
C GLU A 708 48.03 9.08 10.04
N GLU A 709 48.23 8.94 8.72
CA GLU A 709 48.10 10.04 7.74
C GLU A 709 46.65 10.56 7.65
N GLN A 710 45.65 9.67 7.72
CA GLN A 710 44.25 10.06 7.71
C GLN A 710 43.86 10.80 8.98
N LEU A 711 44.35 10.33 10.14
CA LEU A 711 44.14 11.00 11.42
C LEU A 711 44.79 12.38 11.46
N GLU A 712 46.06 12.48 11.04
CA GLU A 712 46.80 13.75 11.00
C GLU A 712 46.11 14.77 10.08
N SER A 713 45.71 14.37 8.87
CA SER A 713 45.02 15.26 7.93
C SER A 713 43.65 15.72 8.44
N LEU A 714 42.89 14.84 9.09
CA LEU A 714 41.61 15.20 9.70
C LEU A 714 41.76 16.17 10.86
N THR A 715 42.67 15.88 11.80
CA THR A 715 42.91 16.74 12.95
C THR A 715 43.42 18.12 12.52
N SER A 716 44.33 18.17 11.54
CA SER A 716 44.85 19.43 11.00
C SER A 716 43.74 20.27 10.39
N LEU A 717 42.93 19.70 9.49
CA LEU A 717 41.82 20.44 8.87
C LEU A 717 40.77 20.88 9.90
N HIS A 718 40.41 20.00 10.84
CA HIS A 718 39.42 20.33 11.87
C HIS A 718 39.83 21.51 12.74
N THR A 719 41.10 21.53 13.18
CA THR A 719 41.63 22.60 14.03
C THR A 719 41.83 23.90 13.27
N GLU A 720 42.25 23.85 12.01
CA GLU A 720 42.33 25.00 11.10
C GLU A 720 40.95 25.66 10.91
N LEU A 721 39.92 24.87 10.61
CA LEU A 721 38.56 25.37 10.43
C LEU A 721 38.02 26.05 11.70
N ILE A 722 38.35 25.53 12.89
CA ILE A 722 37.93 26.13 14.16
C ILE A 722 38.70 27.41 14.46
N SER A 723 39.99 27.45 14.12
CA SER A 723 40.82 28.64 14.28
C SER A 723 40.32 29.78 13.38
N GLU A 724 40.02 29.49 12.11
CA GLU A 724 39.64 30.49 11.12
C GLU A 724 38.17 30.94 11.25
N TYR A 725 37.24 30.00 11.42
CA TYR A 725 35.80 30.28 11.34
C TYR A 725 35.08 30.30 12.69
N LYS A 726 35.80 30.04 13.79
CA LYS A 726 35.26 29.77 15.14
C LYS A 726 34.43 28.49 15.16
N ALA A 727 34.23 27.92 16.35
CA ALA A 727 33.51 26.64 16.48
C ALA A 727 31.99 26.80 16.27
N GLY A 728 31.41 25.93 15.42
CA GLY A 728 29.96 25.85 15.16
C GLY A 728 29.12 25.18 16.26
N CYS A 729 29.77 24.70 17.33
CA CYS A 729 29.17 24.14 18.54
C CYS A 729 27.98 23.19 18.39
N SER A 730 28.16 22.14 17.60
CA SER A 730 27.32 20.95 17.55
C SER A 730 27.60 19.96 18.70
N GLY A 731 26.90 18.81 18.68
CA GLY A 731 27.15 17.66 19.55
C GLY A 731 28.58 17.12 19.43
N PHE A 732 29.10 16.99 18.20
CA PHE A 732 30.44 16.46 17.96
C PHE A 732 31.55 17.50 18.14
N VAL A 733 31.30 18.79 17.87
CA VAL A 733 32.36 19.82 17.91
C VAL A 733 32.60 20.34 19.34
N CYS A 734 31.61 20.98 19.96
CA CYS A 734 31.81 21.64 21.26
C CYS A 734 31.43 20.77 22.47
N ASN A 735 30.48 19.85 22.29
CA ASN A 735 29.83 19.15 23.41
C ASN A 735 30.32 17.71 23.59
N ASN A 736 31.53 17.39 23.10
CA ASN A 736 32.16 16.10 23.24
C ASN A 736 33.59 16.24 23.81
N GLU A 737 33.71 16.25 25.14
CA GLU A 737 34.99 16.43 25.84
C GLU A 737 35.96 15.27 25.57
N ALA A 738 35.44 14.05 25.39
CA ALA A 738 36.25 12.88 25.09
C ALA A 738 36.87 12.96 23.69
N LEU A 739 36.11 13.50 22.71
CA LEU A 739 36.65 13.78 21.39
C LEU A 739 37.67 14.90 21.39
N GLN A 740 37.42 15.97 22.15
CA GLN A 740 38.37 17.07 22.30
C GLN A 740 39.71 16.55 22.86
N ALA A 741 39.67 15.73 23.91
CA ALA A 741 40.87 15.08 24.45
C ALA A 741 41.60 14.26 23.38
N PHE A 742 40.88 13.40 22.65
CA PHE A 742 41.44 12.59 21.56
C PHE A 742 42.10 13.43 20.47
N ILE A 743 41.49 14.54 20.05
CA ILE A 743 42.06 15.47 19.07
C ILE A 743 43.37 16.05 19.60
N THR A 744 43.38 16.54 20.85
CA THR A 744 44.55 17.19 21.45
C THR A 744 45.73 16.24 21.69
N GLU A 745 45.51 14.93 21.82
CA GLU A 745 46.60 13.94 21.94
C GLU A 745 47.55 13.94 20.73
N SER A 746 47.04 14.34 19.56
CA SER A 746 47.81 14.40 18.31
C SER A 746 48.37 15.80 17.98
N LEU A 747 48.08 16.81 18.80
CA LEU A 747 48.48 18.20 18.58
C LEU A 747 49.76 18.57 19.35
N SER A 748 50.43 19.64 18.91
CA SER A 748 51.47 20.29 19.72
C SER A 748 50.85 21.00 20.92
N GLU A 749 51.66 21.32 21.94
CA GLU A 749 51.19 22.09 23.11
C GLU A 749 50.61 23.46 22.71
N GLU A 750 51.21 24.11 21.71
CA GLU A 750 50.75 25.41 21.18
C GLU A 750 49.41 25.27 20.45
N ALA A 751 49.28 24.33 19.53
CA ALA A 751 48.04 24.07 18.79
C ALA A 751 46.90 23.62 19.72
N THR A 752 47.22 22.86 20.78
CA THR A 752 46.26 22.48 21.82
C THR A 752 45.72 23.71 22.54
N ALA A 753 46.59 24.63 22.95
CA ALA A 753 46.18 25.85 23.65
C ALA A 753 45.30 26.73 22.76
N GLU A 754 45.63 26.86 21.47
CA GLU A 754 44.83 27.61 20.49
C GLU A 754 43.46 26.97 20.27
N TYR A 755 43.41 25.66 20.04
CA TYR A 755 42.18 24.90 19.84
C TYR A 755 41.24 25.00 21.05
N GLU A 756 41.75 24.78 22.26
CA GLU A 756 40.96 24.94 23.48
C GLU A 756 40.48 26.37 23.70
N ALA A 757 41.32 27.37 23.40
CA ALA A 757 40.95 28.78 23.51
C ALA A 757 39.82 29.12 22.54
N ALA A 758 39.89 28.62 21.30
CA ALA A 758 38.85 28.80 20.29
C ALA A 758 37.52 28.20 20.76
N LEU A 759 37.51 26.97 21.29
CA LEU A 759 36.31 26.33 21.83
C LEU A 759 35.74 27.07 23.06
N LYS A 760 36.59 27.52 23.98
CA LYS A 760 36.18 28.28 25.18
C LYS A 760 35.59 29.65 24.82
N SER A 761 36.09 30.29 23.77
CA SER A 761 35.61 31.61 23.33
C SER A 761 34.13 31.61 22.94
N VAL A 762 33.62 30.48 22.45
CA VAL A 762 32.21 30.31 22.03
C VAL A 762 31.31 29.90 23.21
N LYS A 763 31.84 29.20 24.22
CA LYS A 763 31.10 28.77 25.42
C LYS A 763 30.90 29.88 26.46
N THR A 764 31.68 30.96 26.39
CA THR A 764 31.56 32.08 27.33
C THR A 764 30.46 33.02 26.85
N PRO A 765 29.44 33.36 27.65
CA PRO A 765 28.47 34.38 27.26
C PRO A 765 29.25 35.67 27.00
N GLN A 766 29.21 36.18 25.77
CA GLN A 766 29.68 37.53 25.53
C GLN A 766 28.83 38.47 26.39
N ASP A 767 29.48 39.34 27.17
CA ASP A 767 28.80 40.52 27.71
C ASP A 767 28.15 41.20 26.50
N ILE A 768 26.83 41.26 26.54
CA ILE A 768 26.04 41.93 25.51
C ILE A 768 26.33 43.43 25.68
N GLU A 769 27.40 43.92 25.04
CA GLU A 769 27.47 45.32 24.63
C GLU A 769 26.34 45.54 23.63
N GLU A 770 25.25 46.15 24.12
CA GLU A 770 24.01 46.49 23.41
C GLU A 770 23.49 45.40 22.49
N GLY A 771 22.51 44.65 22.99
CA GLY A 771 21.85 43.60 22.24
C GLY A 771 21.45 44.12 20.87
N MET A 772 22.01 43.51 19.82
CA MET A 772 21.30 43.39 18.56
C MET A 772 20.03 42.61 18.87
N VAL A 773 19.01 43.35 19.31
CA VAL A 773 17.63 43.04 19.03
C VAL A 773 17.63 42.66 17.56
N MET A 774 17.32 41.41 17.22
CA MET A 774 16.94 41.09 15.84
C MET A 774 15.97 42.20 15.47
N LYS A 775 16.36 43.07 14.53
CA LYS A 775 15.46 44.11 14.04
C LYS A 775 14.22 43.34 13.66
N LYS A 776 13.18 43.49 14.47
CA LYS A 776 11.84 43.12 14.08
C LYS A 776 11.67 43.96 12.83
N GLU A 777 11.75 43.34 11.66
CA GLU A 777 11.15 43.91 10.46
C GLU A 777 9.66 44.02 10.78
N THR A 778 9.32 45.05 11.55
CA THR A 778 8.00 45.59 11.53
C THR A 778 7.84 46.14 10.13
N ILE A 779 6.73 45.80 9.52
CA ILE A 779 6.28 46.25 8.20
C ILE A 779 6.34 47.79 8.07
N ALA A 780 6.58 48.54 9.16
CA ALA A 780 6.85 49.96 9.18
C ALA A 780 8.26 50.38 8.68
N GLU A 781 9.34 49.60 8.87
CA GLU A 781 10.69 50.01 8.40
C GLU A 781 10.87 49.80 6.89
N ARG A 782 10.10 48.90 6.26
CA ARG A 782 10.01 48.81 4.79
C ARG A 782 9.30 50.00 4.14
N VAL A 783 8.61 50.84 4.92
CA VAL A 783 7.99 52.07 4.41
C VAL A 783 9.01 53.21 4.32
N GLU A 784 10.13 53.17 5.04
CA GLU A 784 11.18 54.21 4.92
C GLU A 784 12.22 53.89 3.84
N GLU A 785 12.54 52.62 3.57
CA GLU A 785 13.45 52.26 2.46
C GLU A 785 12.79 52.28 1.07
N GLU A 786 11.46 52.25 0.96
CA GLU A 786 10.75 52.53 -0.30
C GLU A 786 10.73 54.03 -0.67
N SER A 787 11.17 54.94 0.20
CA SER A 787 11.19 56.39 -0.08
C SER A 787 12.38 56.86 -0.94
N LEU A 788 13.35 55.98 -1.25
CA LEU A 788 14.51 56.32 -2.08
C LEU A 788 14.35 56.00 -3.59
N ASP A 789 13.21 55.44 -4.02
CA ASP A 789 12.93 55.17 -5.45
C ASP A 789 11.95 56.17 -6.09
N GLU A 790 11.26 57.00 -5.28
CA GLU A 790 10.42 58.09 -5.81
C GLU A 790 11.25 59.21 -6.47
N ASP A 791 12.44 59.53 -5.94
CA ASP A 791 13.31 60.58 -6.49
C ASP A 791 13.93 60.20 -7.86
N ARG A 792 14.22 58.92 -8.10
CA ARG A 792 14.65 58.45 -9.43
C ARG A 792 13.52 58.53 -10.45
N SER A 793 12.28 58.27 -10.04
CA SER A 793 11.11 58.41 -10.91
C SER A 793 10.85 59.88 -11.28
N LEU A 794 10.97 60.81 -10.32
CA LEU A 794 10.83 62.26 -10.56
C LEU A 794 11.91 62.82 -11.47
N ILE A 795 13.16 62.33 -11.37
CA ILE A 795 14.26 62.72 -12.28
C ILE A 795 14.00 62.18 -13.69
N VAL A 796 13.49 60.95 -13.83
CA VAL A 796 13.15 60.35 -15.13
C VAL A 796 11.93 61.03 -15.76
N TYR A 797 10.86 61.30 -15.00
CA TYR A 797 9.69 62.05 -15.47
C TYR A 797 10.04 63.51 -15.77
N GLY A 798 10.96 64.11 -15.02
CA GLY A 798 11.53 65.43 -15.29
C GLY A 798 12.31 65.46 -16.61
N LEU A 799 13.15 64.45 -16.87
CA LEU A 799 13.87 64.30 -18.14
C LEU A 799 12.92 64.07 -19.33
N ILE A 800 11.89 63.24 -19.17
CA ILE A 800 10.86 63.01 -20.20
C ILE A 800 10.06 64.30 -20.45
N GLY A 801 9.68 65.04 -19.40
CA GLY A 801 9.01 66.33 -19.51
C GLY A 801 9.86 67.39 -20.20
N LEU A 802 11.17 67.41 -19.95
CA LEU A 802 12.11 68.34 -20.58
C LEU A 802 12.34 68.00 -22.06
N ILE A 803 12.43 66.71 -22.41
CA ILE A 803 12.47 66.25 -23.81
C ILE A 803 11.17 66.63 -24.53
N PHE A 804 10.01 66.47 -23.88
CA PHE A 804 8.73 66.85 -24.45
C PHE A 804 8.62 68.38 -24.65
N LEU A 805 9.09 69.18 -23.71
CA LEU A 805 9.13 70.65 -23.84
C LEU A 805 10.08 71.11 -24.96
N VAL A 806 11.24 70.46 -25.12
CA VAL A 806 12.16 70.72 -26.24
C VAL A 806 11.50 70.33 -27.57
N PHE A 807 10.77 69.21 -27.61
CA PHE A 807 10.04 68.78 -28.81
C PHE A 807 8.90 69.75 -29.16
N VAL A 808 8.13 70.23 -28.18
CA VAL A 808 7.09 71.25 -28.37
C VAL A 808 7.69 72.59 -28.78
N ALA A 809 8.82 73.01 -28.19
CA ALA A 809 9.52 74.23 -28.59
C ALA A 809 10.07 74.13 -30.02
N LEU A 810 10.57 72.96 -30.43
CA LEU A 810 10.99 72.70 -31.81
C LEU A 810 9.81 72.74 -32.78
N ILE A 811 8.65 72.21 -32.42
CA ILE A 811 7.42 72.31 -33.22
C ILE A 811 6.93 73.76 -33.33
N ILE A 812 6.95 74.53 -32.23
CA ILE A 812 6.57 75.95 -32.23
C ILE A 812 7.56 76.78 -33.04
N LYS A 813 8.86 76.48 -32.97
CA LYS A 813 9.90 77.14 -33.78
C LYS A 813 9.73 76.82 -35.26
N ARG A 814 9.37 75.57 -35.60
CA ARG A 814 9.06 75.16 -36.99
C ARG A 814 7.82 75.85 -37.53
N ARG A 815 6.76 75.99 -36.72
CA ARG A 815 5.52 76.73 -37.06
C ARG A 815 5.66 78.26 -37.09
N LYS A 816 6.80 78.82 -36.68
CA LYS A 816 7.12 80.25 -36.84
C LYS A 816 8.09 80.51 -38.01
N GLN A 817 8.53 79.45 -38.71
CA GLN A 817 9.37 79.53 -39.92
C GLN A 817 8.66 78.99 -41.18
N ASP A 818 7.41 78.54 -41.02
CA ASP A 818 6.36 78.51 -42.06
C ASP A 818 5.41 79.70 -41.80
#